data_AF-A0AAW0U2B9-F1
#
_entry.id   AF-A0AAW0U2B9-F1
#
_cell.length_a   1.000
_cell.length_b   1.000
_cell.length_c   1.000
_cell.angle_alpha   90.00
_cell.angle_beta   90.00
_cell.angle_gamma   90.00
#
_symmetry.space_group_name_H-M   'P 1'
#
loop_
_entity.id
_entity.type
_entity.pdbx_description
1 polymer ?
#
loop_
_entity_poly.entity_id
_entity_poly.type
_entity_poly.pdbx_seq_one_letter_code
_entity_poly.pdbx_strand_id
1 'polypeptide(L)'
;MTRKLLLAVGLLLYASLVESADLLELIASKPALSQVKKIIEADDVLTSLLKSKSYMAFLPNDKALNTYQGVKDSILISYHLSNLPYLVQDMPDELNTDLAGNPRVYISKLPSGRPSTTGWEHLHVYINDAKVIDANHEAISSRGMKQMLHIVDRVITPTVPRGIDFSQIDSIYLNPDAQKLIEKPRYYGLEGSLSISEFEGRVNALNLHDVYNISGKNTFFIPVDAGINIRDNKTIIDKQVIHGHVVPGKVLFTRTVQDSKEEFESLAFTDNLKVFISMENVSSFNNEDQYYAKSKTIASDVAHMKGTALARIVKGNIPIKNGVAHLIDRPLMLVATNVLAILQKTAQLSMFYDLIRNHDSGLINVMTVAKSLTIFAPSNEAFKKVNNRQLEQIQLNTENISRLLRLHVVERILTTDELMDRNREPNLQVPTLSKGQSLYFAINSMDPKSPVVTVEGAGVTGTLTTANVIARNGAVHIVDRLLGIPSQTVYEKLATDPILSATFNLSQQEGWNEKLKNRDEQFTLFVPTNDAWAEIRRTMPSAYKKLFMGSFAYHVRNILERHMIANSVFTLEELLSLTTNATVSGKNILQGRLNMTRGKVYFQARVTQSFGEYYTDWNGVRAKVIRPDLKCVNGVVHVIDKVMMMNRDVTVSGSAVPAASGLASLVATFFTVAFARALHH
;
A
#
# COMPACT_ATOMS: atom_id res chain seq x y z
N MET A 1 -68.48 37.01 46.94
CA MET A 1 -67.95 35.62 47.00
C MET A 1 -68.33 34.75 45.79
N THR A 2 -69.11 35.25 44.83
CA THR A 2 -69.71 34.44 43.74
C THR A 2 -69.03 34.52 42.36
N ARG A 3 -68.15 35.50 42.10
CA ARG A 3 -67.41 35.58 40.81
C ARG A 3 -66.08 34.80 40.78
N LYS A 4 -65.42 34.59 41.92
CA LYS A 4 -64.17 33.79 42.00
C LYS A 4 -64.43 32.28 42.04
N LEU A 5 -65.60 31.84 42.52
CA LEU A 5 -65.97 30.43 42.51
C LEU A 5 -66.39 29.95 41.10
N LEU A 6 -67.07 30.79 40.30
CA LEU A 6 -67.41 30.45 38.92
C LEU A 6 -66.20 30.42 37.97
N LEU A 7 -65.17 31.25 38.21
CA LEU A 7 -63.93 31.20 37.41
C LEU A 7 -63.05 29.99 37.78
N ALA A 8 -63.02 29.61 39.06
CA ALA A 8 -62.29 28.42 39.51
C ALA A 8 -62.98 27.12 39.08
N VAL A 9 -64.31 27.05 39.14
CA VAL A 9 -65.09 25.91 38.62
C VAL A 9 -65.07 25.87 37.08
N GLY A 10 -65.03 27.02 36.40
CA GLY A 10 -64.85 27.10 34.95
C GLY A 10 -63.45 26.70 34.47
N LEU A 11 -62.37 27.02 35.20
CA LEU A 11 -61.02 26.54 34.89
C LEU A 11 -60.78 25.09 35.32
N LEU A 12 -61.42 24.61 36.39
CA LEU A 12 -61.36 23.20 36.81
C LEU A 12 -62.20 22.30 35.90
N LEU A 13 -63.27 22.79 35.28
CA LEU A 13 -64.04 22.06 34.25
C LEU A 13 -63.41 22.13 32.85
N TYR A 14 -62.58 23.13 32.55
CA TYR A 14 -61.78 23.15 31.30
C TYR A 14 -60.52 22.25 31.38
N ALA A 15 -60.07 21.91 32.59
CA ALA A 15 -58.97 20.98 32.82
C ALA A 15 -59.39 19.50 32.87
N SER A 16 -60.69 19.20 32.68
CA SER A 16 -61.23 17.84 32.72
C SER A 16 -62.18 17.59 31.56
N LEU A 17 -61.71 17.73 30.32
CA LEU A 17 -62.32 17.20 29.07
C LEU A 17 -61.47 17.63 27.86
N VAL A 18 -60.17 17.34 27.88
CA VAL A 18 -59.49 17.03 26.62
C VAL A 18 -59.60 15.51 26.56
N GLU A 19 -60.51 14.99 25.74
CA GLU A 19 -60.37 13.62 25.26
C GLU A 19 -58.98 13.55 24.63
N SER A 20 -58.04 12.96 25.35
CA SER A 20 -56.70 12.72 24.85
C SER A 20 -56.85 11.77 23.67
N ALA A 21 -56.70 12.32 22.46
CA ALA A 21 -56.81 11.56 21.22
C ALA A 21 -55.90 10.33 21.27
N ASP A 22 -56.41 9.19 20.83
CA ASP A 22 -55.60 7.98 20.71
C ASP A 22 -54.61 8.09 19.54
N LEU A 23 -53.67 7.15 19.44
CA LEU A 23 -52.64 7.17 18.41
C LEU A 23 -53.22 7.15 16.98
N LEU A 24 -54.39 6.53 16.75
CA LEU A 24 -55.02 6.52 15.42
C LEU A 24 -55.64 7.87 15.07
N GLU A 25 -56.30 8.51 16.02
CA GLU A 25 -56.81 9.87 15.84
C GLU A 25 -55.68 10.86 15.60
N LEU A 26 -54.58 10.70 16.34
CA LEU A 26 -53.37 11.49 16.15
C LEU A 26 -52.77 11.28 14.76
N ILE A 27 -52.63 10.03 14.28
CA ILE A 27 -52.20 9.73 12.91
C ILE A 27 -53.15 10.36 11.89
N ALA A 28 -54.47 10.28 12.10
CA ALA A 28 -55.47 10.86 11.20
C ALA A 28 -55.42 12.39 11.15
N SER A 29 -54.98 13.04 12.23
CA SER A 29 -54.81 14.50 12.29
C SER A 29 -53.58 15.01 11.52
N LYS A 30 -52.65 14.11 11.13
CA LYS A 30 -51.39 14.47 10.45
C LYS A 30 -51.51 14.22 8.93
N PRO A 31 -51.60 15.27 8.09
CA PRO A 31 -51.70 15.10 6.64
C PRO A 31 -50.53 14.32 6.03
N ALA A 32 -49.35 14.40 6.63
CA ALA A 32 -48.13 13.73 6.17
C ALA A 32 -48.13 12.20 6.39
N LEU A 33 -49.14 11.62 7.06
CA LEU A 33 -49.26 10.20 7.36
C LEU A 33 -50.48 9.54 6.68
N SER A 34 -51.04 10.19 5.65
CA SER A 34 -52.29 9.74 5.02
C SER A 34 -52.20 8.33 4.41
N GLN A 35 -51.02 7.94 3.90
CA GLN A 35 -50.81 6.60 3.37
C GLN A 35 -50.61 5.56 4.46
N VAL A 36 -49.85 5.89 5.51
CA VAL A 36 -49.67 5.00 6.67
C VAL A 36 -51.03 4.68 7.30
N LYS A 37 -51.89 5.70 7.45
CA LYS A 37 -53.25 5.53 7.93
C LYS A 37 -54.02 4.48 7.13
N LYS A 38 -54.00 4.55 5.79
CA LYS A 38 -54.69 3.59 4.92
C LYS A 38 -54.18 2.16 5.09
N ILE A 39 -52.87 1.99 5.29
CA ILE A 39 -52.27 0.67 5.52
C ILE A 39 -52.75 0.10 6.86
N ILE A 40 -52.80 0.93 7.91
CA ILE A 40 -53.30 0.53 9.23
C ILE A 40 -54.79 0.17 9.16
N GLU A 41 -55.62 0.99 8.53
CA GLU A 41 -57.07 0.78 8.41
C GLU A 41 -57.43 -0.46 7.57
N ALA A 42 -56.51 -0.98 6.77
CA ALA A 42 -56.68 -2.22 6.03
C ALA A 42 -56.43 -3.49 6.88
N ASP A 43 -55.92 -3.34 8.11
CA ASP A 43 -55.64 -4.43 9.05
C ASP A 43 -56.37 -4.19 10.39
N ASP A 44 -57.49 -4.90 10.58
CA ASP A 44 -58.33 -4.79 11.77
C ASP A 44 -57.59 -5.14 13.07
N VAL A 45 -56.64 -6.09 13.00
CA VAL A 45 -55.86 -6.53 14.16
C VAL A 45 -54.92 -5.40 14.58
N LEU A 46 -54.16 -4.86 13.64
CA LEU A 46 -53.26 -3.73 13.89
C LEU A 46 -54.02 -2.50 14.40
N THR A 47 -55.16 -2.19 13.79
CA THR A 47 -56.05 -1.11 14.21
C THR A 47 -56.51 -1.29 15.67
N SER A 48 -56.97 -2.49 16.04
CA SER A 48 -57.40 -2.81 17.40
C SER A 48 -56.26 -2.71 18.42
N LEU A 49 -55.06 -3.16 18.04
CA LEU A 49 -53.86 -3.06 18.87
C LEU A 49 -53.47 -1.60 19.13
N LEU A 50 -53.44 -0.76 18.10
CA LEU A 50 -53.10 0.66 18.22
C LEU A 50 -54.10 1.45 19.07
N LYS A 51 -55.38 1.06 19.10
CA LYS A 51 -56.37 1.68 20.00
C LYS A 51 -56.21 1.29 21.47
N SER A 52 -55.71 0.09 21.72
CA SER A 52 -55.84 -0.56 23.03
C SER A 52 -54.54 -0.75 23.79
N LYS A 53 -53.37 -0.59 23.15
CA LYS A 53 -52.04 -0.81 23.76
C LYS A 53 -51.19 0.46 23.87
N SER A 54 -50.19 0.40 24.74
CA SER A 54 -49.09 1.37 24.78
C SER A 54 -48.18 1.18 23.57
N TYR A 55 -48.00 2.22 22.76
CA TYR A 55 -47.12 2.20 21.59
C TYR A 55 -46.36 3.52 21.42
N MET A 56 -45.14 3.39 20.93
CA MET A 56 -44.38 4.41 20.25
C MET A 56 -44.34 4.09 18.76
N ALA A 57 -44.87 4.98 17.93
CA ALA A 57 -44.81 4.88 16.50
C ALA A 57 -43.76 5.85 15.95
N PHE A 58 -42.91 5.39 15.05
CA PHE A 58 -41.93 6.21 14.32
C PHE A 58 -42.21 6.09 12.83
N LEU A 59 -43.28 6.74 12.38
CA LEU A 59 -43.91 6.46 11.09
C LEU A 59 -43.27 7.26 9.95
N PRO A 60 -43.03 6.64 8.78
CA PRO A 60 -42.52 7.35 7.62
C PRO A 60 -43.59 8.29 7.07
N ASN A 61 -43.19 9.49 6.68
CA ASN A 61 -44.11 10.40 6.00
C ASN A 61 -44.46 9.91 4.57
N ASP A 62 -45.50 10.50 3.98
CA ASP A 62 -45.97 10.14 2.64
C ASP A 62 -44.88 10.33 1.57
N LYS A 63 -43.97 11.31 1.73
CA LYS A 63 -42.83 11.52 0.83
C LYS A 63 -41.89 10.31 0.85
N ALA A 64 -41.56 9.79 2.04
CA ALA A 64 -40.74 8.61 2.22
C ALA A 64 -41.42 7.37 1.60
N LEU A 65 -42.71 7.16 1.89
CA LEU A 65 -43.49 6.05 1.34
C LEU A 65 -43.61 6.10 -0.19
N ASN A 66 -43.70 7.29 -0.79
CA ASN A 66 -43.75 7.43 -2.24
C ASN A 66 -42.45 6.98 -2.92
N THR A 67 -41.31 7.19 -2.28
CA THR A 67 -40.00 6.75 -2.81
C THR A 67 -39.71 5.27 -2.53
N TYR A 68 -40.42 4.66 -1.59
CA TYR A 68 -40.23 3.28 -1.18
C TYR A 68 -40.80 2.30 -2.21
N GLN A 69 -39.95 1.40 -2.70
CA GLN A 69 -40.28 0.41 -3.74
C GLN A 69 -40.71 -0.95 -3.19
N GLY A 70 -40.66 -1.17 -1.88
CA GLY A 70 -41.05 -2.44 -1.27
C GLY A 70 -42.55 -2.54 -1.01
N VAL A 71 -42.96 -3.67 -0.42
CA VAL A 71 -44.35 -3.94 -0.07
C VAL A 71 -44.80 -3.03 1.08
N LYS A 72 -45.96 -2.41 0.93
CA LYS A 72 -46.54 -1.45 1.88
C LYS A 72 -47.70 -2.10 2.63
N ASP A 73 -47.38 -2.92 3.62
CA ASP A 73 -48.33 -3.73 4.39
C ASP A 73 -48.21 -3.50 5.90
N SER A 74 -49.04 -4.20 6.68
CA SER A 74 -49.02 -4.11 8.14
C SER A 74 -47.75 -4.70 8.77
N ILE A 75 -47.02 -5.58 8.06
CA ILE A 75 -45.71 -6.10 8.49
C ILE A 75 -44.70 -4.94 8.52
N LEU A 76 -44.66 -4.13 7.44
CA LEU A 76 -43.83 -2.94 7.39
C LEU A 76 -44.18 -1.97 8.53
N ILE A 77 -45.47 -1.71 8.77
CA ILE A 77 -45.89 -0.79 9.84
C ILE A 77 -45.56 -1.35 11.22
N SER A 78 -45.70 -2.66 11.46
CA SER A 78 -45.32 -3.30 12.73
C SER A 78 -43.83 -3.14 13.06
N TYR A 79 -42.97 -3.03 12.04
CA TYR A 79 -41.55 -2.69 12.25
C TYR A 79 -41.34 -1.22 12.66
N HIS A 80 -42.31 -0.34 12.44
CA HIS A 80 -42.27 1.06 12.85
C HIS A 80 -42.94 1.32 14.21
N LEU A 81 -43.27 0.26 14.96
CA LEU A 81 -43.92 0.31 16.26
C LEU A 81 -43.04 -0.32 17.34
N SER A 82 -42.98 0.30 18.52
CA SER A 82 -42.39 -0.26 19.74
C SER A 82 -43.37 -0.11 20.89
N ASN A 83 -43.38 -1.03 21.86
CA ASN A 83 -44.37 -1.04 22.95
C ASN A 83 -44.04 -0.08 24.13
N LEU A 84 -42.92 0.64 24.07
CA LEU A 84 -42.46 1.57 25.11
C LEU A 84 -42.47 3.03 24.62
N PRO A 85 -43.35 3.91 25.15
CA PRO A 85 -43.57 5.27 24.67
C PRO A 85 -42.52 6.24 25.22
N TYR A 86 -41.36 6.31 24.55
CA TYR A 86 -40.29 7.26 24.88
C TYR A 86 -40.46 8.58 24.14
N LEU A 87 -40.18 9.68 24.83
CA LEU A 87 -39.84 10.93 24.15
C LEU A 87 -38.55 10.72 23.33
N VAL A 88 -38.40 11.42 22.21
CA VAL A 88 -37.27 11.24 21.26
C VAL A 88 -35.92 11.38 21.95
N GLN A 89 -35.87 12.24 22.96
CA GLN A 89 -34.73 12.48 23.81
C GLN A 89 -34.32 11.33 24.73
N ASP A 90 -35.31 10.62 25.24
CA ASP A 90 -35.18 9.60 26.27
C ASP A 90 -35.10 8.20 25.64
N MET A 91 -35.18 8.13 24.31
CA MET A 91 -34.99 6.89 23.57
C MET A 91 -33.62 6.28 23.94
N PRO A 92 -33.58 4.99 24.32
CA PRO A 92 -32.32 4.26 24.47
C PRO A 92 -31.64 4.08 23.10
N ASP A 93 -30.40 3.60 23.08
CA ASP A 93 -29.64 3.37 21.84
C ASP A 93 -30.23 2.26 20.94
N GLU A 94 -31.15 1.45 21.46
CA GLU A 94 -31.82 0.38 20.73
C GLU A 94 -33.21 0.10 21.30
N LEU A 95 -34.12 -0.29 20.42
CA LEU A 95 -35.51 -0.63 20.77
C LEU A 95 -35.93 -1.88 20.01
N ASN A 96 -36.72 -2.75 20.66
CA ASN A 96 -37.40 -3.84 19.96
C ASN A 96 -38.68 -3.29 19.30
N THR A 97 -38.98 -3.80 18.11
CA THR A 97 -40.23 -3.48 17.41
C THR A 97 -41.31 -4.51 17.71
N ASP A 98 -42.57 -4.20 17.41
CA ASP A 98 -43.72 -5.08 17.61
C ASP A 98 -43.89 -6.13 16.49
N LEU A 99 -42.95 -6.16 15.54
CA LEU A 99 -42.92 -7.15 14.48
C LEU A 99 -42.53 -8.54 15.04
N ALA A 100 -43.11 -9.60 14.49
CA ALA A 100 -42.76 -10.98 14.83
C ALA A 100 -41.23 -11.22 14.78
N GLY A 101 -40.69 -11.90 15.79
CA GLY A 101 -39.24 -12.04 15.99
C GLY A 101 -38.58 -10.88 16.74
N ASN A 102 -39.34 -9.84 17.07
CA ASN A 102 -38.93 -8.64 17.81
C ASN A 102 -37.59 -8.06 17.30
N PRO A 103 -37.46 -7.77 15.99
CA PRO A 103 -36.24 -7.18 15.47
C PRO A 103 -35.99 -5.82 16.11
N ARG A 104 -34.72 -5.44 16.15
CA ARG A 104 -34.28 -4.19 16.77
C ARG A 104 -34.22 -3.07 15.76
N VAL A 105 -34.40 -1.86 16.26
CA VAL A 105 -33.99 -0.62 15.61
C VAL A 105 -32.94 0.06 16.50
N TYR A 106 -31.97 0.71 15.87
CA TYR A 106 -30.88 1.40 16.55
C TYR A 106 -31.10 2.90 16.49
N ILE A 107 -30.75 3.59 17.57
CA ILE A 107 -31.01 5.02 17.72
C ILE A 107 -29.67 5.73 17.78
N SER A 108 -29.45 6.65 16.85
CA SER A 108 -28.25 7.48 16.79
C SER A 108 -28.62 8.95 17.02
N LYS A 109 -27.94 9.60 17.97
CA LYS A 109 -28.14 11.02 18.30
C LYS A 109 -26.89 11.80 17.91
N LEU A 110 -26.98 12.63 16.88
CA LEU A 110 -25.85 13.41 16.34
C LEU A 110 -26.02 14.91 16.64
N PRO A 111 -24.95 15.65 16.97
CA PRO A 111 -25.02 17.11 17.14
C PRO A 111 -25.44 17.83 15.84
N SER A 112 -26.30 18.85 15.93
CA SER A 112 -26.75 19.63 14.76
C SER A 112 -25.98 20.95 14.52
N GLY A 113 -25.04 21.34 15.40
CA GLY A 113 -24.28 22.62 15.31
C GLY A 113 -24.02 23.28 16.69
N ARG A 114 -23.40 24.48 16.73
CA ARG A 114 -22.86 25.17 17.95
C ARG A 114 -23.86 25.24 19.13
N PRO A 115 -23.38 25.14 20.39
CA PRO A 115 -24.25 25.09 21.57
C PRO A 115 -24.87 26.46 21.87
N SER A 116 -26.19 26.50 22.04
CA SER A 116 -26.87 27.59 22.75
C SER A 116 -27.70 27.00 23.89
N THR A 117 -27.85 27.78 24.96
CA THR A 117 -28.42 27.35 26.23
C THR A 117 -29.93 27.10 26.10
N THR A 118 -30.32 25.83 25.95
CA THR A 118 -31.56 25.12 26.34
C THR A 118 -32.27 24.36 25.20
N GLY A 119 -32.30 23.01 25.24
CA GLY A 119 -33.27 22.15 24.52
C GLY A 119 -32.73 21.00 23.65
N TRP A 120 -33.57 19.98 23.41
CA TRP A 120 -33.32 18.81 22.52
C TRP A 120 -33.28 19.15 21.01
N GLU A 121 -33.59 20.41 20.66
CA GLU A 121 -33.65 20.94 19.28
C GLU A 121 -32.29 20.96 18.56
N HIS A 122 -31.20 20.64 19.27
CA HIS A 122 -29.83 20.59 18.75
C HIS A 122 -29.30 19.17 18.44
N LEU A 123 -30.15 18.14 18.50
CA LEU A 123 -29.78 16.76 18.15
C LEU A 123 -30.56 16.29 16.92
N HIS A 124 -29.84 15.79 15.92
CA HIS A 124 -30.42 14.97 14.87
C HIS A 124 -30.53 13.54 15.38
N VAL A 125 -31.76 13.08 15.59
CA VAL A 125 -32.06 11.71 16.01
C VAL A 125 -32.40 10.88 14.79
N TYR A 126 -31.75 9.73 14.69
CA TYR A 126 -31.96 8.75 13.63
C TYR A 126 -32.43 7.45 14.25
N ILE A 127 -33.43 6.83 13.62
CA ILE A 127 -33.86 5.46 13.89
C ILE A 127 -33.39 4.64 12.68
N ASN A 128 -32.42 3.75 12.90
CA ASN A 128 -31.57 3.19 11.86
C ASN A 128 -30.97 4.30 10.98
N ASP A 129 -31.40 4.40 9.71
CA ASP A 129 -30.97 5.43 8.75
C ASP A 129 -32.04 6.52 8.50
N ALA A 130 -33.18 6.46 9.21
CA ALA A 130 -34.28 7.41 9.05
C ALA A 130 -34.19 8.52 10.10
N LYS A 131 -34.15 9.78 9.64
CA LYS A 131 -34.08 10.94 10.52
C LYS A 131 -35.48 11.24 11.06
N VAL A 132 -35.58 11.44 12.37
CA VAL A 132 -36.80 11.97 13.00
C VAL A 132 -36.93 13.44 12.61
N ILE A 133 -38.06 13.80 12.00
CA ILE A 133 -38.33 15.14 11.45
C ILE A 133 -39.47 15.87 12.18
N ASP A 134 -40.33 15.12 12.87
CA ASP A 134 -41.37 15.65 13.74
C ASP A 134 -41.55 14.65 14.90
N ALA A 135 -41.62 15.10 16.15
CA ALA A 135 -41.42 14.21 17.30
C ALA A 135 -42.30 14.60 18.49
N ASN A 136 -42.36 13.68 19.47
CA ASN A 136 -42.97 13.91 20.78
C ASN A 136 -44.46 14.24 20.76
N HIS A 137 -45.22 13.70 19.81
CA HIS A 137 -46.67 13.84 19.82
C HIS A 137 -47.27 12.78 20.76
N GLU A 138 -47.76 13.23 21.92
CA GLU A 138 -48.34 12.36 22.92
C GLU A 138 -49.80 12.01 22.60
N ALA A 139 -50.19 10.78 22.91
CA ALA A 139 -51.55 10.27 22.81
C ALA A 139 -51.84 9.35 23.99
N ILE A 140 -53.12 9.03 24.22
CA ILE A 140 -53.54 8.09 25.25
C ILE A 140 -54.49 7.08 24.61
N SER A 141 -54.22 5.80 24.80
CA SER A 141 -55.05 4.73 24.25
C SER A 141 -56.45 4.73 24.88
N SER A 142 -57.41 4.07 24.23
CA SER A 142 -58.76 3.82 24.79
C SER A 142 -58.75 3.13 26.17
N ARG A 143 -57.62 2.53 26.57
CA ARG A 143 -57.42 1.89 27.88
C ARG A 143 -56.61 2.75 28.86
N GLY A 144 -56.38 4.03 28.56
CA GLY A 144 -55.63 4.95 29.42
C GLY A 144 -54.12 4.76 29.41
N MET A 145 -53.56 4.04 28.42
CA MET A 145 -52.11 3.83 28.33
C MET A 145 -51.43 4.92 27.51
N LYS A 146 -50.23 5.35 27.92
CA LYS A 146 -49.44 6.35 27.20
C LYS A 146 -49.07 5.85 25.80
N GLN A 147 -49.16 6.73 24.82
CA GLN A 147 -48.73 6.50 23.45
C GLN A 147 -47.88 7.67 22.96
N MET A 148 -47.08 7.43 21.94
CA MET A 148 -46.15 8.41 21.39
C MET A 148 -46.05 8.27 19.86
N LEU A 149 -46.05 9.40 19.15
CA LEU A 149 -45.82 9.46 17.72
C LEU A 149 -44.61 10.33 17.38
N HIS A 150 -43.75 9.78 16.55
CA HIS A 150 -42.65 10.43 15.85
C HIS A 150 -42.82 10.18 14.35
N ILE A 151 -42.45 11.16 13.51
CA ILE A 151 -42.47 11.07 12.06
C ILE A 151 -41.03 11.07 11.56
N VAL A 152 -40.72 10.14 10.65
CA VAL A 152 -39.38 9.97 10.07
C VAL A 152 -39.36 10.26 8.57
N ASP A 153 -38.18 10.64 8.06
CA ASP A 153 -37.97 11.03 6.66
C ASP A 153 -37.69 9.88 5.68
N ARG A 154 -37.59 8.64 6.18
CA ARG A 154 -37.36 7.42 5.39
C ARG A 154 -38.15 6.24 5.95
N VAL A 155 -38.51 5.33 5.05
CA VAL A 155 -39.04 4.01 5.43
C VAL A 155 -37.87 3.15 5.90
N ILE A 156 -37.94 2.63 7.13
CA ILE A 156 -37.01 1.59 7.58
C ILE A 156 -37.58 0.21 7.25
N THR A 157 -36.72 -0.75 6.93
CA THR A 157 -37.15 -2.08 6.49
C THR A 157 -36.57 -3.17 7.37
N PRO A 158 -37.38 -4.13 7.84
CA PRO A 158 -36.86 -5.27 8.57
C PRO A 158 -36.18 -6.25 7.62
N THR A 159 -35.26 -7.05 8.15
CA THR A 159 -34.71 -8.22 7.44
C THR A 159 -35.55 -9.43 7.80
N VAL A 160 -36.54 -9.74 6.96
CA VAL A 160 -37.45 -10.87 7.12
C VAL A 160 -37.42 -11.79 5.90
N PRO A 161 -37.75 -13.09 6.07
CA PRO A 161 -37.90 -14.02 4.96
C PRO A 161 -38.98 -13.55 3.98
N ARG A 162 -38.74 -13.70 2.67
CA ARG A 162 -39.67 -13.32 1.60
C ARG A 162 -40.40 -14.53 1.04
N GLY A 163 -41.70 -14.38 0.80
CA GLY A 163 -42.52 -15.42 0.17
C GLY A 163 -42.72 -16.68 1.03
N ILE A 164 -42.51 -16.56 2.35
CA ILE A 164 -42.65 -17.65 3.31
C ILE A 164 -43.66 -17.21 4.38
N ASP A 165 -44.59 -18.11 4.70
CA ASP A 165 -45.51 -17.94 5.83
C ASP A 165 -44.73 -17.96 7.15
N PHE A 166 -44.84 -16.88 7.94
CA PHE A 166 -44.12 -16.74 9.20
C PHE A 166 -44.52 -17.79 10.24
N SER A 167 -45.69 -18.40 10.11
CA SER A 167 -46.12 -19.50 10.98
C SER A 167 -45.43 -20.83 10.66
N GLN A 168 -44.84 -20.95 9.47
CA GLN A 168 -44.23 -22.18 8.96
C GLN A 168 -42.70 -22.14 8.98
N ILE A 169 -42.11 -21.00 9.32
CA ILE A 169 -40.66 -20.85 9.42
C ILE A 169 -40.21 -20.87 10.88
N ASP A 170 -39.06 -21.47 11.14
CA ASP A 170 -38.46 -21.40 12.47
C ASP A 170 -38.23 -19.93 12.86
N SER A 171 -38.70 -19.58 14.05
CA SER A 171 -38.56 -18.27 14.68
C SER A 171 -37.15 -17.67 14.61
N ILE A 172 -36.10 -18.51 14.56
CA ILE A 172 -34.72 -18.07 14.43
C ILE A 172 -34.43 -17.31 13.12
N TYR A 173 -35.25 -17.50 12.08
CA TYR A 173 -35.11 -16.83 10.78
C TYR A 173 -36.00 -15.59 10.63
N LEU A 174 -36.90 -15.32 11.58
CA LEU A 174 -37.71 -14.10 11.57
C LEU A 174 -36.89 -12.84 11.90
N ASN A 175 -35.77 -13.02 12.61
CA ASN A 175 -34.82 -11.96 12.96
C ASN A 175 -33.38 -12.54 12.88
N PRO A 176 -32.82 -12.66 11.67
CA PRO A 176 -31.51 -13.28 11.47
C PRO A 176 -30.38 -12.43 12.07
N ASP A 177 -29.37 -13.11 12.60
CA ASP A 177 -28.01 -12.55 12.73
C ASP A 177 -27.28 -12.61 11.38
N ALA A 178 -26.08 -12.06 11.30
CA ALA A 178 -25.30 -12.09 10.06
C ALA A 178 -24.99 -13.52 9.59
N GLN A 179 -24.78 -14.48 10.50
CA GLN A 179 -24.55 -15.88 10.15
C GLN A 179 -25.75 -16.43 9.38
N LYS A 180 -26.97 -16.32 9.91
CA LYS A 180 -28.19 -16.82 9.25
C LYS A 180 -28.49 -16.10 7.95
N LEU A 181 -28.16 -14.80 7.86
CA LEU A 181 -28.28 -14.03 6.62
C LEU A 181 -27.36 -14.62 5.52
N ILE A 182 -26.14 -15.01 5.88
CA ILE A 182 -25.15 -15.61 4.96
C ILE A 182 -25.48 -17.07 4.63
N GLU A 183 -26.03 -17.85 5.56
CA GLU A 183 -26.40 -19.26 5.36
C GLU A 183 -27.67 -19.44 4.49
N LYS A 184 -28.58 -18.46 4.52
CA LYS A 184 -29.85 -18.50 3.77
C LYS A 184 -30.08 -17.18 3.00
N PRO A 185 -29.16 -16.76 2.12
CA PRO A 185 -29.21 -15.46 1.46
C PRO A 185 -30.51 -15.26 0.67
N ARG A 186 -30.98 -16.33 0.02
CA ARG A 186 -32.22 -16.32 -0.77
C ARG A 186 -33.48 -16.05 0.06
N TYR A 187 -33.53 -16.48 1.33
CA TYR A 187 -34.68 -16.17 2.20
C TYR A 187 -34.87 -14.66 2.33
N TYR A 188 -33.78 -13.90 2.33
CA TYR A 188 -33.79 -12.44 2.53
C TYR A 188 -33.68 -11.66 1.21
N GLY A 189 -33.92 -12.32 0.07
CA GLY A 189 -33.89 -11.70 -1.26
C GLY A 189 -32.49 -11.27 -1.70
N LEU A 190 -31.45 -11.99 -1.26
CA LEU A 190 -30.07 -11.80 -1.72
C LEU A 190 -29.80 -12.76 -2.89
N GLU A 191 -30.29 -12.37 -4.07
CA GLU A 191 -30.20 -13.14 -5.31
C GLU A 191 -29.87 -12.23 -6.50
N GLY A 192 -29.59 -12.82 -7.67
CA GLY A 192 -29.20 -12.07 -8.86
C GLY A 192 -27.95 -11.22 -8.62
N SER A 193 -28.07 -9.90 -8.84
CA SER A 193 -26.96 -8.95 -8.62
C SER A 193 -26.58 -8.74 -7.14
N LEU A 194 -27.41 -9.23 -6.21
CA LEU A 194 -27.16 -9.19 -4.76
C LEU A 194 -26.77 -10.56 -4.20
N SER A 195 -26.52 -11.55 -5.05
CA SER A 195 -26.06 -12.87 -4.62
C SER A 195 -24.73 -12.77 -3.87
N ILE A 196 -24.58 -13.60 -2.83
CA ILE A 196 -23.39 -13.67 -1.96
C ILE A 196 -22.87 -15.11 -1.79
N SER A 197 -23.30 -16.03 -2.67
CA SER A 197 -23.02 -17.46 -2.53
C SER A 197 -21.53 -17.79 -2.60
N GLU A 198 -20.74 -16.98 -3.30
CA GLU A 198 -19.30 -17.20 -3.41
C GLU A 198 -18.57 -16.74 -2.15
N PHE A 199 -19.05 -15.67 -1.53
CA PHE A 199 -18.56 -15.25 -0.22
C PHE A 199 -18.95 -16.24 0.88
N GLU A 200 -20.21 -16.67 0.89
CA GLU A 200 -20.71 -17.74 1.76
C GLU A 200 -19.84 -18.99 1.61
N GLY A 201 -19.66 -19.50 0.39
CA GLY A 201 -18.83 -20.67 0.13
C GLY A 201 -17.40 -20.52 0.65
N ARG A 202 -16.86 -19.30 0.64
CA ARG A 202 -15.54 -19.02 1.20
C ARG A 202 -15.52 -19.00 2.73
N VAL A 203 -16.51 -18.38 3.38
CA VAL A 203 -16.69 -18.43 4.84
C VAL A 203 -16.79 -19.87 5.32
N ASN A 204 -17.56 -20.69 4.60
CA ASN A 204 -17.75 -22.12 4.89
C ASN A 204 -16.43 -22.89 4.72
N ALA A 205 -15.72 -22.68 3.62
CA ALA A 205 -14.44 -23.36 3.34
C ALA A 205 -13.34 -23.04 4.38
N LEU A 206 -13.42 -21.88 5.04
CA LEU A 206 -12.49 -21.48 6.09
C LEU A 206 -12.97 -21.79 7.51
N ASN A 207 -14.19 -22.34 7.67
CA ASN A 207 -14.86 -22.57 8.95
C ASN A 207 -14.96 -21.27 9.80
N LEU A 208 -15.39 -20.16 9.20
CA LEU A 208 -15.46 -18.84 9.86
C LEU A 208 -16.89 -18.35 10.09
N HIS A 209 -17.85 -19.25 10.20
CA HIS A 209 -19.25 -18.90 10.47
C HIS A 209 -19.42 -18.11 11.78
N ASP A 210 -18.65 -18.46 12.80
CA ASP A 210 -18.71 -17.84 14.14
C ASP A 210 -18.38 -16.34 14.11
N VAL A 211 -17.60 -15.89 13.12
CA VAL A 211 -17.28 -14.48 12.90
C VAL A 211 -18.55 -13.65 12.66
N TYR A 212 -19.58 -14.27 12.08
CA TYR A 212 -20.86 -13.64 11.75
C TYR A 212 -21.95 -13.88 12.81
N ASN A 213 -21.64 -14.61 13.90
CA ASN A 213 -22.53 -14.83 15.04
C ASN A 213 -22.01 -14.16 16.33
N ILE A 214 -21.03 -13.27 16.21
CA ILE A 214 -20.54 -12.50 17.35
C ILE A 214 -21.70 -11.70 17.92
N SER A 215 -21.88 -11.81 19.23
CA SER A 215 -22.93 -11.12 19.96
C SER A 215 -22.70 -9.59 20.00
N GLY A 216 -23.75 -8.84 20.32
CA GLY A 216 -23.66 -7.40 20.47
C GLY A 216 -23.95 -6.63 19.18
N LYS A 217 -23.41 -5.42 19.10
CA LYS A 217 -23.69 -4.40 18.10
C LYS A 217 -22.56 -4.41 17.07
N ASN A 218 -22.73 -5.02 15.89
CA ASN A 218 -21.63 -5.14 14.92
C ASN A 218 -22.00 -4.57 13.54
N THR A 219 -21.00 -4.29 12.71
CA THR A 219 -21.21 -3.92 11.31
C THR A 219 -20.50 -4.91 10.41
N PHE A 220 -21.23 -5.47 9.46
CA PHE A 220 -20.73 -6.47 8.53
C PHE A 220 -20.74 -5.92 7.10
N PHE A 221 -19.63 -6.05 6.40
CA PHE A 221 -19.52 -5.70 4.99
C PHE A 221 -19.43 -7.00 4.19
N ILE A 222 -20.43 -7.30 3.35
CA ILE A 222 -20.54 -8.60 2.69
C ILE A 222 -20.39 -8.39 1.17
N PRO A 223 -19.29 -8.87 0.55
CA PRO A 223 -19.10 -8.72 -0.88
C PRO A 223 -20.12 -9.53 -1.68
N VAL A 224 -20.71 -8.91 -2.71
CA VAL A 224 -21.57 -9.62 -3.68
C VAL A 224 -20.73 -10.39 -4.69
N ASP A 225 -21.28 -11.46 -5.25
CA ASP A 225 -20.60 -12.38 -6.16
C ASP A 225 -20.05 -11.68 -7.41
N ALA A 226 -20.74 -10.66 -7.91
CA ALA A 226 -20.26 -9.84 -9.04
C ALA A 226 -18.91 -9.16 -8.75
N GLY A 227 -18.58 -8.95 -7.47
CA GLY A 227 -17.32 -8.39 -6.99
C GLY A 227 -16.22 -9.42 -6.71
N ILE A 228 -16.52 -10.72 -6.83
CA ILE A 228 -15.63 -11.82 -6.46
C ILE A 228 -15.26 -12.62 -7.72
N ASN A 229 -14.06 -12.40 -8.26
CA ASN A 229 -13.52 -13.30 -9.29
C ASN A 229 -12.72 -14.45 -8.65
N ILE A 230 -13.36 -15.61 -8.52
CA ILE A 230 -12.83 -16.76 -7.76
C ILE A 230 -11.61 -17.40 -8.41
N ARG A 231 -11.46 -17.27 -9.74
CA ARG A 231 -10.29 -17.81 -10.45
C ARG A 231 -9.00 -17.14 -9.98
N ASP A 232 -9.08 -15.87 -9.55
CA ASP A 232 -7.96 -15.10 -9.04
C ASP A 232 -7.93 -15.05 -7.49
N ASN A 233 -9.07 -15.23 -6.80
CA ASN A 233 -9.23 -14.86 -5.38
C ASN A 233 -9.30 -15.99 -4.34
N LYS A 234 -9.30 -17.28 -4.73
CA LYS A 234 -9.41 -18.40 -3.75
C LYS A 234 -8.33 -18.39 -2.67
N THR A 235 -7.13 -17.87 -2.98
CA THR A 235 -6.03 -17.73 -2.02
C THR A 235 -5.96 -16.35 -1.37
N ILE A 236 -6.70 -15.37 -1.89
CA ILE A 236 -6.58 -13.96 -1.50
C ILE A 236 -7.63 -13.56 -0.45
N ILE A 237 -8.85 -14.10 -0.51
CA ILE A 237 -9.85 -13.92 0.57
C ILE A 237 -9.55 -14.94 1.66
N ASP A 238 -8.56 -14.73 2.49
CA ASP A 238 -8.23 -15.65 3.59
C ASP A 238 -8.96 -15.28 4.89
N LYS A 239 -8.54 -15.89 6.01
CA LYS A 239 -9.12 -15.64 7.33
C LYS A 239 -9.06 -14.15 7.74
N GLN A 240 -7.94 -13.49 7.50
CA GLN A 240 -7.77 -12.09 7.90
C GLN A 240 -8.62 -11.19 7.01
N VAL A 241 -8.71 -11.48 5.72
CA VAL A 241 -9.64 -10.76 4.84
C VAL A 241 -11.07 -10.90 5.35
N ILE A 242 -11.56 -12.11 5.69
CA ILE A 242 -12.90 -12.29 6.27
C ILE A 242 -13.08 -11.48 7.56
N HIS A 243 -12.09 -11.47 8.46
CA HIS A 243 -12.13 -10.65 9.67
C HIS A 243 -12.16 -9.14 9.36
N GLY A 244 -11.46 -8.69 8.31
CA GLY A 244 -11.45 -7.29 7.88
C GLY A 244 -12.80 -6.78 7.37
N HIS A 245 -13.76 -7.66 7.14
CA HIS A 245 -15.12 -7.33 6.75
C HIS A 245 -16.06 -7.06 7.94
N VAL A 246 -15.57 -7.15 9.18
CA VAL A 246 -16.38 -6.99 10.38
C VAL A 246 -15.80 -5.91 11.28
N VAL A 247 -16.64 -4.94 11.63
CA VAL A 247 -16.36 -3.96 12.69
C VAL A 247 -17.12 -4.39 13.94
N PRO A 248 -16.43 -4.88 14.98
CA PRO A 248 -17.09 -5.31 16.20
C PRO A 248 -17.54 -4.13 17.07
N GLY A 249 -18.63 -4.29 17.81
CA GLY A 249 -19.06 -3.33 18.84
C GLY A 249 -19.62 -1.98 18.33
N LYS A 250 -19.76 -1.79 17.01
CA LYS A 250 -20.35 -0.59 16.38
C LYS A 250 -21.42 -0.96 15.35
N VAL A 251 -22.55 -0.24 15.35
CA VAL A 251 -23.55 -0.26 14.27
C VAL A 251 -23.41 1.01 13.45
N LEU A 252 -23.09 0.87 12.17
CA LEU A 252 -22.76 1.99 11.29
C LEU A 252 -23.81 2.10 10.17
N PHE A 253 -24.76 3.03 10.30
CA PHE A 253 -25.70 3.37 9.22
C PHE A 253 -25.14 4.48 8.33
N THR A 254 -25.40 4.42 7.03
CA THR A 254 -24.77 5.29 6.02
C THR A 254 -24.87 6.79 6.33
N ARG A 255 -26.04 7.30 6.76
CA ARG A 255 -26.21 8.73 7.07
C ARG A 255 -25.63 9.13 8.43
N THR A 256 -25.46 8.17 9.34
CA THR A 256 -24.97 8.45 10.69
C THR A 256 -23.44 8.57 10.75
N VAL A 257 -22.75 8.11 9.71
CA VAL A 257 -21.27 8.05 9.63
C VAL A 257 -20.74 9.00 8.54
N GLN A 258 -21.62 9.74 7.86
CA GLN A 258 -21.34 10.51 6.64
C GLN A 258 -20.19 11.53 6.77
N ASP A 259 -19.99 12.13 7.95
CA ASP A 259 -19.05 13.24 8.15
C ASP A 259 -17.99 12.99 9.23
N SER A 260 -17.97 11.80 9.86
CA SER A 260 -17.17 11.61 11.09
C SER A 260 -15.66 11.49 10.83
N LYS A 261 -15.23 11.21 9.59
CA LYS A 261 -13.85 10.78 9.23
C LYS A 261 -13.32 9.68 10.16
N GLU A 262 -14.21 8.99 10.86
CA GLU A 262 -13.86 8.08 11.93
C GLU A 262 -13.40 6.75 11.33
N GLU A 263 -12.30 6.24 11.88
CA GLU A 263 -11.72 4.95 11.51
C GLU A 263 -12.02 3.96 12.65
N PHE A 264 -12.66 2.85 12.32
CA PHE A 264 -13.06 1.81 13.26
C PHE A 264 -12.15 0.59 13.12
N GLU A 265 -11.75 -0.03 14.22
CA GLU A 265 -10.98 -1.26 14.18
C GLU A 265 -11.83 -2.41 13.62
N SER A 266 -11.27 -3.20 12.71
CA SER A 266 -11.89 -4.45 12.25
C SER A 266 -11.47 -5.63 13.13
N LEU A 267 -12.11 -6.80 12.97
CA LEU A 267 -11.62 -8.04 13.61
C LEU A 267 -10.24 -8.50 13.11
N ALA A 268 -9.75 -7.96 11.99
CA ALA A 268 -8.39 -8.23 11.50
C ALA A 268 -7.34 -7.38 12.24
N PHE A 269 -7.77 -6.44 13.10
CA PHE A 269 -6.88 -5.64 13.92
C PHE A 269 -6.27 -6.49 15.05
N THR A 270 -4.99 -6.79 14.89
CA THR A 270 -4.14 -7.57 15.77
C THR A 270 -2.79 -6.87 15.93
N ASP A 271 -1.88 -7.43 16.73
CA ASP A 271 -0.55 -6.85 16.94
C ASP A 271 0.26 -6.73 15.63
N ASN A 272 0.13 -7.72 14.73
CA ASN A 272 0.91 -7.82 13.50
C ASN A 272 0.19 -7.28 12.25
N LEU A 273 -1.13 -7.11 12.33
CA LEU A 273 -1.97 -6.67 11.21
C LEU A 273 -2.95 -5.63 11.74
N LYS A 274 -2.91 -4.40 11.23
CA LYS A 274 -3.77 -3.31 11.72
C LYS A 274 -4.63 -2.80 10.59
N VAL A 275 -5.91 -3.18 10.61
CA VAL A 275 -6.87 -2.85 9.58
C VAL A 275 -8.01 -2.03 10.18
N PHE A 276 -8.13 -0.79 9.70
CA PHE A 276 -9.21 0.11 10.03
C PHE A 276 -10.25 0.14 8.92
N ILE A 277 -11.51 0.40 9.28
CA ILE A 277 -12.65 0.53 8.38
C ILE A 277 -13.26 1.91 8.57
N SER A 278 -13.61 2.57 7.48
CA SER A 278 -14.36 3.83 7.48
C SER A 278 -15.43 3.79 6.38
N MET A 279 -16.42 4.66 6.49
CA MET A 279 -17.44 4.85 5.45
C MET A 279 -17.39 6.30 4.96
N GLU A 280 -17.55 6.49 3.65
CA GLU A 280 -17.55 7.82 3.04
C GLU A 280 -18.69 7.94 2.02
N ASN A 281 -19.30 9.13 1.94
CA ASN A 281 -20.21 9.49 0.86
C ASN A 281 -19.42 10.27 -0.19
N VAL A 282 -19.44 9.78 -1.43
CA VAL A 282 -18.89 10.49 -2.58
C VAL A 282 -20.07 10.96 -3.42
N SER A 283 -20.48 12.21 -3.21
CA SER A 283 -21.49 12.86 -4.04
C SER A 283 -20.90 13.07 -5.44
N SER A 284 -21.43 12.35 -6.43
CA SER A 284 -21.07 12.54 -7.84
C SER A 284 -21.82 13.73 -8.45
N PHE A 285 -21.37 14.21 -9.63
CA PHE A 285 -21.95 15.34 -10.37
C PHE A 285 -23.49 15.27 -10.60
N ASN A 286 -24.10 14.10 -10.42
CA ASN A 286 -25.53 13.85 -10.64
C ASN A 286 -26.40 13.97 -9.37
N ASN A 287 -25.85 14.42 -8.23
CA ASN A 287 -26.57 14.55 -6.95
C ASN A 287 -27.16 13.24 -6.36
N GLU A 288 -26.73 12.07 -6.82
CA GLU A 288 -27.02 10.81 -6.13
C GLU A 288 -25.92 10.49 -5.11
N ASP A 289 -26.32 10.27 -3.85
CA ASP A 289 -25.42 9.83 -2.78
C ASP A 289 -24.88 8.43 -3.09
N GLN A 290 -23.55 8.30 -3.24
CA GLN A 290 -22.89 7.01 -3.42
C GLN A 290 -21.99 6.73 -2.22
N TYR A 291 -22.36 5.71 -1.45
CA TYR A 291 -21.62 5.32 -0.24
C TYR A 291 -20.54 4.27 -0.56
N TYR A 292 -19.41 4.40 0.12
CA TYR A 292 -18.28 3.48 0.04
C TYR A 292 -17.84 3.03 1.44
N ALA A 293 -17.45 1.77 1.54
CA ALA A 293 -16.69 1.23 2.65
C ALA A 293 -15.20 1.22 2.27
N LYS A 294 -14.35 1.66 3.19
CA LYS A 294 -12.91 1.81 2.98
C LYS A 294 -12.15 1.06 4.06
N SER A 295 -11.31 0.11 3.66
CA SER A 295 -10.37 -0.54 4.57
C SER A 295 -8.97 0.03 4.40
N LYS A 296 -8.31 0.34 5.51
CA LYS A 296 -6.95 0.89 5.55
C LYS A 296 -6.07 -0.02 6.40
N THR A 297 -5.14 -0.70 5.75
CA THR A 297 -4.13 -1.57 6.37
C THR A 297 -2.88 -0.74 6.65
N ILE A 298 -2.53 -0.53 7.92
CA ILE A 298 -1.36 0.28 8.32
C ILE A 298 -0.18 -0.54 8.86
N ALA A 299 -0.46 -1.73 9.41
CA ALA A 299 0.53 -2.76 9.70
C ALA A 299 0.14 -3.99 8.89
N SER A 300 1.12 -4.61 8.24
CA SER A 300 0.93 -5.68 7.25
C SER A 300 1.66 -6.94 7.68
N ASP A 301 1.11 -8.09 7.28
CA ASP A 301 1.85 -9.35 7.27
C ASP A 301 2.31 -9.69 5.84
N VAL A 302 2.87 -10.90 5.66
CA VAL A 302 3.39 -11.39 4.37
C VAL A 302 2.29 -11.48 3.29
N ALA A 303 1.02 -11.68 3.68
CA ALA A 303 -0.11 -11.84 2.76
C ALA A 303 -0.92 -10.54 2.56
N HIS A 304 -0.91 -9.63 3.53
CA HIS A 304 -1.78 -8.46 3.59
C HIS A 304 -0.98 -7.17 3.59
N MET A 305 -0.62 -6.69 2.40
CA MET A 305 0.14 -5.46 2.24
C MET A 305 -0.58 -4.23 2.81
N LYS A 306 0.20 -3.25 3.31
CA LYS A 306 -0.34 -1.94 3.72
C LYS A 306 -1.04 -1.27 2.55
N GLY A 307 -2.08 -0.48 2.79
CA GLY A 307 -2.77 0.21 1.71
C GLY A 307 -4.23 0.44 2.00
N THR A 308 -4.92 0.97 1.00
CA THR A 308 -6.35 1.25 1.09
C THR A 308 -7.09 0.46 0.02
N ALA A 309 -8.14 -0.25 0.43
CA ALA A 309 -9.12 -0.82 -0.47
C ALA A 309 -10.45 -0.08 -0.28
N LEU A 310 -11.09 0.27 -1.41
CA LEU A 310 -12.36 0.99 -1.43
C LEU A 310 -13.39 0.11 -2.13
N ALA A 311 -14.51 -0.14 -1.47
CA ALA A 311 -15.62 -0.94 -1.98
C ALA A 311 -16.91 -0.12 -1.94
N ARG A 312 -17.62 -0.10 -3.07
CA ARG A 312 -18.90 0.62 -3.17
C ARG A 312 -19.98 -0.17 -2.43
N ILE A 313 -20.81 0.50 -1.65
CA ILE A 313 -21.97 -0.14 -1.02
C ILE A 313 -23.05 -0.29 -2.10
N VAL A 314 -23.35 -1.55 -2.44
CA VAL A 314 -24.37 -1.95 -3.42
C VAL A 314 -25.76 -1.90 -2.79
N LYS A 315 -25.88 -2.40 -1.56
CA LYS A 315 -27.11 -2.35 -0.75
C LYS A 315 -26.72 -2.18 0.72
N GLY A 316 -26.93 -0.97 1.25
CA GLY A 316 -26.61 -0.67 2.63
C GLY A 316 -27.76 -0.88 3.60
N ASN A 317 -27.46 -0.72 4.89
CA ASN A 317 -28.43 -0.56 5.97
C ASN A 317 -29.39 -1.76 6.15
N ILE A 318 -28.89 -2.99 6.06
CA ILE A 318 -29.68 -4.21 6.29
C ILE A 318 -29.65 -4.53 7.79
N PRO A 319 -30.72 -4.26 8.57
CA PRO A 319 -30.70 -4.49 10.01
C PRO A 319 -30.78 -5.98 10.32
N ILE A 320 -30.00 -6.43 11.30
CA ILE A 320 -29.93 -7.83 11.73
C ILE A 320 -29.82 -7.90 13.25
N LYS A 321 -30.04 -9.08 13.82
CA LYS A 321 -30.11 -9.30 15.27
C LYS A 321 -28.86 -8.83 16.01
N ASN A 322 -27.68 -9.02 15.42
CA ASN A 322 -26.38 -8.63 15.99
C ASN A 322 -25.75 -7.40 15.30
N GLY A 323 -26.57 -6.54 14.67
CA GLY A 323 -26.13 -5.23 14.17
C GLY A 323 -26.69 -4.84 12.80
N VAL A 324 -25.81 -4.48 11.87
CA VAL A 324 -26.18 -4.06 10.50
C VAL A 324 -25.24 -4.68 9.47
N ALA A 325 -25.78 -5.07 8.32
CA ALA A 325 -25.02 -5.54 7.17
C ALA A 325 -25.10 -4.54 6.00
N HIS A 326 -24.00 -4.44 5.26
CA HIS A 326 -23.88 -3.68 4.01
C HIS A 326 -23.32 -4.60 2.94
N LEU A 327 -24.02 -4.73 1.81
CA LEU A 327 -23.50 -5.45 0.66
C LEU A 327 -22.55 -4.54 -0.12
N ILE A 328 -21.35 -5.03 -0.44
CA ILE A 328 -20.30 -4.27 -1.12
C ILE A 328 -19.89 -4.89 -2.45
N ASP A 329 -19.38 -4.08 -3.37
CA ASP A 329 -19.10 -4.49 -4.75
C ASP A 329 -17.75 -5.20 -4.95
N ARG A 330 -16.94 -5.36 -3.90
CA ARG A 330 -15.68 -6.12 -3.88
C ARG A 330 -15.20 -6.34 -2.44
N PRO A 331 -14.33 -7.31 -2.19
CA PRO A 331 -13.77 -7.51 -0.85
C PRO A 331 -12.93 -6.33 -0.34
N LEU A 332 -13.07 -6.05 0.95
CA LEU A 332 -12.17 -5.19 1.71
C LEU A 332 -10.79 -5.84 1.85
N MET A 333 -9.79 -5.01 2.19
CA MET A 333 -8.36 -5.34 2.26
C MET A 333 -7.68 -5.68 0.93
N LEU A 334 -8.44 -5.87 -0.17
CA LEU A 334 -7.86 -6.18 -1.48
C LEU A 334 -7.68 -4.90 -2.32
N VAL A 335 -6.42 -4.52 -2.54
CA VAL A 335 -6.10 -3.39 -3.43
C VAL A 335 -6.48 -3.77 -4.87
N ALA A 336 -7.42 -3.04 -5.48
CA ALA A 336 -7.93 -3.37 -6.82
C ALA A 336 -6.97 -2.98 -7.97
N THR A 337 -6.09 -2.00 -7.74
CA THR A 337 -5.25 -1.39 -8.78
C THR A 337 -3.98 -2.20 -8.98
N ASN A 338 -3.61 -2.54 -10.22
CA ASN A 338 -2.32 -3.17 -10.55
C ASN A 338 -1.20 -2.13 -10.72
N VAL A 339 0.07 -2.58 -10.77
CA VAL A 339 1.23 -1.67 -10.87
C VAL A 339 1.18 -0.82 -12.15
N LEU A 340 0.67 -1.36 -13.26
CA LEU A 340 0.51 -0.63 -14.52
C LEU A 340 -0.46 0.55 -14.37
N ALA A 341 -1.61 0.32 -13.74
CA ALA A 341 -2.62 1.34 -13.53
C ALA A 341 -2.14 2.43 -12.56
N ILE A 342 -1.27 2.10 -11.61
CA ILE A 342 -0.60 3.12 -10.77
C ILE A 342 0.28 4.01 -11.63
N LEU A 343 1.14 3.44 -12.50
CA LEU A 343 1.98 4.23 -13.41
C LEU A 343 1.15 5.12 -14.33
N GLN A 344 0.02 4.61 -14.85
CA GLN A 344 -0.89 5.35 -15.74
C GLN A 344 -1.60 6.53 -15.06
N LYS A 345 -2.05 6.34 -13.82
CA LYS A 345 -2.92 7.30 -13.12
C LYS A 345 -2.15 8.30 -12.26
N THR A 346 -0.87 8.06 -12.00
CA THR A 346 -0.06 8.93 -11.15
C THR A 346 0.64 10.01 -11.98
N ALA A 347 0.17 11.26 -11.89
CA ALA A 347 0.66 12.37 -12.71
C ALA A 347 2.20 12.55 -12.67
N GLN A 348 2.83 12.36 -11.51
CA GLN A 348 4.29 12.48 -11.36
C GLN A 348 5.11 11.34 -11.99
N LEU A 349 4.46 10.30 -12.53
CA LEU A 349 5.09 9.14 -13.18
C LEU A 349 4.83 9.09 -14.69
N SER A 350 4.16 10.11 -15.24
CA SER A 350 3.72 10.12 -16.65
C SER A 350 4.88 9.94 -17.64
N MET A 351 6.03 10.58 -17.40
CA MET A 351 7.20 10.45 -18.29
C MET A 351 7.75 9.02 -18.30
N PHE A 352 7.78 8.34 -17.15
CA PHE A 352 8.23 6.95 -17.08
C PHE A 352 7.26 6.02 -17.79
N TYR A 353 5.95 6.19 -17.55
CA TYR A 353 4.91 5.40 -18.19
C TYR A 353 4.94 5.56 -19.72
N ASP A 354 5.04 6.79 -20.22
CA ASP A 354 5.09 7.07 -21.66
C ASP A 354 6.32 6.42 -22.31
N LEU A 355 7.48 6.48 -21.64
CA LEU A 355 8.71 5.84 -22.13
C LEU A 355 8.56 4.31 -22.20
N ILE A 356 7.95 3.66 -21.21
CA ILE A 356 7.66 2.23 -21.25
C ILE A 356 6.69 1.91 -22.39
N ARG A 357 5.58 2.66 -22.48
CA ARG A 357 4.56 2.44 -23.50
C ARG A 357 5.14 2.53 -24.92
N ASN A 358 6.04 3.47 -25.15
CA ASN A 358 6.59 3.74 -26.47
C ASN A 358 7.73 2.78 -26.87
N HIS A 359 8.45 2.20 -25.90
CA HIS A 359 9.70 1.45 -26.18
C HIS A 359 9.76 0.00 -25.68
N ASP A 360 8.86 -0.46 -24.79
CA ASP A 360 8.87 -1.84 -24.28
C ASP A 360 7.45 -2.37 -24.01
N SER A 361 6.74 -2.73 -25.09
CA SER A 361 5.41 -3.36 -25.00
C SER A 361 5.43 -4.71 -24.25
N GLY A 362 6.56 -5.41 -24.28
CA GLY A 362 6.77 -6.64 -23.50
C GLY A 362 6.72 -6.37 -22.00
N LEU A 363 7.28 -5.25 -21.54
CA LEU A 363 7.24 -4.84 -20.15
C LEU A 363 5.83 -4.44 -19.71
N ILE A 364 5.02 -3.82 -20.57
CA ILE A 364 3.58 -3.56 -20.32
C ILE A 364 2.83 -4.87 -20.05
N ASN A 365 3.08 -5.91 -20.86
CA ASN A 365 2.48 -7.22 -20.65
C ASN A 365 2.91 -7.82 -19.29
N VAL A 366 4.21 -7.78 -18.98
CA VAL A 366 4.73 -8.25 -17.67
C VAL A 366 4.05 -7.53 -16.51
N MET A 367 3.92 -6.19 -16.55
CA MET A 367 3.24 -5.41 -15.50
C MET A 367 1.76 -5.74 -15.33
N THR A 368 1.13 -6.33 -16.35
CA THR A 368 -0.28 -6.73 -16.34
C THR A 368 -0.48 -8.13 -15.76
N VAL A 369 0.37 -9.09 -16.15
CA VAL A 369 0.16 -10.52 -15.90
C VAL A 369 1.00 -11.09 -14.76
N ALA A 370 2.12 -10.45 -14.40
CA ALA A 370 2.98 -10.94 -13.33
C ALA A 370 2.23 -10.91 -11.98
N LYS A 371 2.51 -11.92 -11.14
CA LYS A 371 1.90 -12.06 -9.82
C LYS A 371 2.54 -11.14 -8.78
N SER A 372 3.83 -10.85 -8.94
CA SER A 372 4.62 -10.13 -7.94
C SER A 372 5.68 -9.29 -8.63
N LEU A 373 5.55 -7.97 -8.54
CA LEU A 373 6.50 -7.00 -9.08
C LEU A 373 6.81 -5.89 -8.08
N THR A 374 8.00 -5.33 -8.17
CA THR A 374 8.32 -4.02 -7.58
C THR A 374 8.88 -3.13 -8.66
N ILE A 375 8.30 -1.93 -8.80
CA ILE A 375 8.74 -0.92 -9.75
C ILE A 375 9.37 0.23 -8.97
N PHE A 376 10.64 0.51 -9.24
CA PHE A 376 11.32 1.71 -8.78
C PHE A 376 11.13 2.80 -9.84
N ALA A 377 9.99 3.47 -9.80
CA ALA A 377 9.54 4.40 -10.83
C ALA A 377 10.17 5.79 -10.66
N PRO A 378 11.02 6.26 -11.59
CA PRO A 378 11.53 7.62 -11.56
C PRO A 378 10.40 8.64 -11.73
N SER A 379 10.38 9.65 -10.87
CA SER A 379 9.46 10.78 -11.00
C SER A 379 9.77 11.65 -12.23
N ASN A 380 8.81 12.47 -12.67
CA ASN A 380 9.04 13.45 -13.73
C ASN A 380 10.20 14.41 -13.37
N GLU A 381 10.37 14.77 -12.10
CA GLU A 381 11.53 15.55 -11.63
C GLU A 381 12.85 14.77 -11.74
N ALA A 382 12.82 13.45 -11.58
CA ALA A 382 13.99 12.61 -11.81
C ALA A 382 14.44 12.65 -13.29
N PHE A 383 13.49 12.63 -14.23
CA PHE A 383 13.78 12.76 -15.66
C PHE A 383 14.41 14.11 -16.02
N LYS A 384 13.95 15.21 -15.40
CA LYS A 384 14.51 16.55 -15.63
C LYS A 384 15.97 16.69 -15.20
N LYS A 385 16.48 15.80 -14.33
CA LYS A 385 17.89 15.76 -13.91
C LYS A 385 18.80 15.02 -14.90
N VAL A 386 18.24 14.37 -15.92
CA VAL A 386 19.00 13.56 -16.89
C VAL A 386 19.51 14.46 -18.02
N ASN A 387 20.69 14.16 -18.56
CA ASN A 387 21.16 14.80 -19.78
C ASN A 387 20.35 14.28 -20.98
N ASN A 388 19.55 15.16 -21.59
CA ASN A 388 18.66 14.81 -22.71
C ASN A 388 19.40 14.11 -23.86
N ARG A 389 20.63 14.53 -24.18
CA ARG A 389 21.42 13.90 -25.26
C ARG A 389 21.75 12.44 -24.95
N GLN A 390 22.07 12.10 -23.70
CA GLN A 390 22.34 10.71 -23.32
C GLN A 390 21.07 9.85 -23.41
N LEU A 391 19.94 10.38 -22.94
CA LEU A 391 18.66 9.69 -23.00
C LEU A 391 18.18 9.49 -24.45
N GLU A 392 18.36 10.48 -25.31
CA GLU A 392 18.09 10.37 -26.76
C GLU A 392 18.95 9.29 -27.41
N GLN A 393 20.27 9.25 -27.12
CA GLN A 393 21.15 8.21 -27.64
C GLN A 393 20.74 6.80 -27.21
N ILE A 394 20.27 6.63 -25.97
CA ILE A 394 19.76 5.34 -25.49
C ILE A 394 18.47 4.96 -26.21
N GLN A 395 17.57 5.92 -26.47
CA GLN A 395 16.31 5.68 -27.19
C GLN A 395 16.50 5.27 -28.65
N LEU A 396 17.62 5.62 -29.28
CA LEU A 396 17.94 5.20 -30.66
C LEU A 396 18.17 3.68 -30.79
N ASN A 397 18.44 2.98 -29.68
CA ASN A 397 18.64 1.53 -29.67
C ASN A 397 17.58 0.88 -28.76
N THR A 398 16.66 0.14 -29.37
CA THR A 398 15.55 -0.54 -28.70
C THR A 398 15.99 -1.47 -27.57
N GLU A 399 17.12 -2.16 -27.75
CA GLU A 399 17.67 -3.05 -26.72
C GLU A 399 18.19 -2.26 -25.52
N ASN A 400 18.91 -1.16 -25.77
CA ASN A 400 19.44 -0.30 -24.71
C ASN A 400 18.34 0.34 -23.87
N ILE A 401 17.30 0.90 -24.51
CA ILE A 401 16.17 1.49 -23.79
C ILE A 401 15.36 0.43 -23.05
N SER A 402 15.10 -0.74 -23.64
CA SER A 402 14.42 -1.85 -22.95
C SER A 402 15.21 -2.29 -21.71
N ARG A 403 16.53 -2.44 -21.83
CA ARG A 403 17.41 -2.78 -20.71
C ARG A 403 17.40 -1.73 -19.60
N LEU A 404 17.39 -0.44 -19.96
CA LEU A 404 17.25 0.67 -19.02
C LEU A 404 15.90 0.61 -18.28
N LEU A 405 14.80 0.42 -19.00
CA LEU A 405 13.47 0.35 -18.40
C LEU A 405 13.34 -0.85 -17.46
N ARG A 406 13.85 -2.01 -17.87
CA ARG A 406 13.82 -3.25 -17.08
C ARG A 406 14.73 -3.24 -15.85
N LEU A 407 15.74 -2.37 -15.81
CA LEU A 407 16.55 -2.14 -14.60
C LEU A 407 15.71 -1.62 -13.43
N HIS A 408 14.59 -0.93 -13.72
CA HIS A 408 13.71 -0.36 -12.70
C HIS A 408 12.65 -1.34 -12.19
N VAL A 409 12.67 -2.60 -12.66
CA VAL A 409 11.64 -3.59 -12.34
C VAL A 409 12.27 -4.83 -11.76
N VAL A 410 11.73 -5.27 -10.63
CA VAL A 410 12.16 -6.45 -9.89
C VAL A 410 10.98 -7.44 -9.82
N GLU A 411 11.24 -8.71 -10.12
CA GLU A 411 10.23 -9.78 -10.11
C GLU A 411 10.04 -10.39 -8.71
N ARG A 412 9.67 -9.52 -7.77
CA ARG A 412 9.17 -9.84 -6.43
C ARG A 412 8.60 -8.58 -5.81
N ILE A 413 7.79 -8.74 -4.79
CA ILE A 413 7.39 -7.62 -3.93
C ILE A 413 8.58 -7.32 -3.02
N LEU A 414 8.91 -6.03 -2.88
CA LEU A 414 9.93 -5.50 -1.98
C LEU A 414 9.31 -4.27 -1.31
N THR A 415 8.82 -4.42 -0.09
CA THR A 415 8.39 -3.26 0.70
C THR A 415 9.58 -2.61 1.41
N THR A 416 9.44 -1.40 1.94
CA THR A 416 10.50 -0.84 2.80
C THR A 416 10.76 -1.70 4.02
N ASP A 417 9.71 -2.33 4.58
CA ASP A 417 9.83 -3.21 5.75
C ASP A 417 10.66 -4.46 5.37
N GLU A 418 10.39 -5.06 4.21
CA GLU A 418 11.19 -6.17 3.70
C GLU A 418 12.65 -5.77 3.41
N LEU A 419 12.86 -4.58 2.84
CA LEU A 419 14.22 -4.06 2.64
C LEU A 419 14.94 -3.83 3.98
N MET A 420 14.22 -3.38 5.03
CA MET A 420 14.76 -3.19 6.37
C MET A 420 15.12 -4.52 7.05
N ASP A 421 14.25 -5.52 6.98
CA ASP A 421 14.52 -6.84 7.54
C ASP A 421 15.76 -7.46 6.89
N ARG A 422 15.89 -7.25 5.58
CA ARG A 422 17.03 -7.71 4.78
C ARG A 422 18.26 -6.81 4.87
N ASN A 423 18.20 -5.66 5.54
CA ASN A 423 19.36 -4.79 5.75
C ASN A 423 20.46 -5.45 6.61
N ARG A 424 20.17 -6.59 7.24
CA ARG A 424 21.16 -7.43 7.91
C ARG A 424 22.04 -8.22 6.92
N GLU A 425 21.63 -8.33 5.66
CA GLU A 425 22.43 -8.93 4.59
C GLU A 425 23.49 -7.91 4.11
N PRO A 426 24.81 -8.23 4.22
CA PRO A 426 25.85 -7.36 3.66
C PRO A 426 25.65 -7.24 2.14
N ASN A 427 25.58 -6.01 1.63
CA ASN A 427 25.42 -5.70 0.20
C ASN A 427 24.13 -6.28 -0.42
N LEU A 428 22.97 -6.04 0.21
CA LEU A 428 21.65 -6.42 -0.28
C LEU A 428 21.51 -6.15 -1.80
N GLN A 429 21.60 -7.23 -2.58
CA GLN A 429 21.55 -7.23 -4.03
C GLN A 429 20.25 -7.90 -4.48
N VAL A 430 19.51 -7.25 -5.37
CA VAL A 430 18.29 -7.84 -5.94
C VAL A 430 18.34 -7.82 -7.46
N PRO A 431 18.25 -8.99 -8.13
CA PRO A 431 18.18 -9.07 -9.58
C PRO A 431 16.98 -8.30 -10.16
N THR A 432 17.19 -7.64 -11.28
CA THR A 432 16.16 -6.92 -12.03
C THR A 432 15.71 -7.72 -13.24
N LEU A 433 14.68 -7.26 -13.94
CA LEU A 433 14.32 -7.79 -15.26
C LEU A 433 15.33 -7.44 -16.35
N SER A 434 16.29 -6.56 -16.06
CA SER A 434 17.44 -6.32 -16.93
C SER A 434 18.51 -7.40 -16.68
N LYS A 435 18.74 -8.23 -17.70
CA LYS A 435 19.64 -9.39 -17.61
C LYS A 435 21.03 -8.97 -17.12
N GLY A 436 21.53 -9.66 -16.09
CA GLY A 436 22.84 -9.40 -15.51
C GLY A 436 22.93 -8.15 -14.62
N GLN A 437 21.84 -7.39 -14.46
CA GLN A 437 21.82 -6.20 -13.63
C GLN A 437 20.99 -6.39 -12.37
N SER A 438 21.47 -5.80 -11.28
CA SER A 438 20.82 -5.83 -9.98
C SER A 438 20.69 -4.42 -9.41
N LEU A 439 19.74 -4.26 -8.50
CA LEU A 439 19.65 -3.08 -7.64
C LEU A 439 20.34 -3.37 -6.31
N TYR A 440 20.97 -2.34 -5.78
CA TYR A 440 21.64 -2.36 -4.48
C TYR A 440 20.96 -1.36 -3.56
N PHE A 441 20.74 -1.76 -2.31
CA PHE A 441 19.98 -0.96 -1.36
C PHE A 441 20.85 -0.56 -0.17
N ALA A 442 20.68 0.69 0.28
CA ALA A 442 21.23 1.15 1.54
C ALA A 442 20.16 1.92 2.32
N ILE A 443 20.09 1.62 3.62
CA ILE A 443 19.09 2.18 4.53
C ILE A 443 19.80 3.06 5.54
N ASN A 444 19.55 4.36 5.46
CA ASN A 444 20.01 5.33 6.44
C ASN A 444 18.87 5.59 7.42
N SER A 445 18.95 4.97 8.59
CA SER A 445 18.01 5.22 9.68
C SER A 445 18.54 6.36 10.55
N MET A 446 18.16 7.60 10.23
CA MET A 446 18.25 8.71 11.19
C MET A 446 17.02 8.71 12.13
N ASP A 447 15.87 8.23 11.64
CA ASP A 447 14.67 7.98 12.41
C ASP A 447 14.18 6.53 12.14
N PRO A 448 14.08 5.65 13.16
CA PRO A 448 13.51 4.31 13.01
C PRO A 448 12.08 4.31 12.46
N LYS A 449 11.33 5.42 12.60
CA LYS A 449 9.96 5.57 12.11
C LYS A 449 9.87 6.06 10.66
N SER A 450 10.98 6.50 10.06
CA SER A 450 11.03 7.02 8.68
C SER A 450 12.42 6.79 8.07
N PRO A 451 12.77 5.53 7.74
CA PRO A 451 14.05 5.20 7.15
C PRO A 451 14.21 5.85 5.77
N VAL A 452 15.35 6.48 5.52
CA VAL A 452 15.71 6.93 4.18
C VAL A 452 16.29 5.73 3.43
N VAL A 453 15.54 5.23 2.45
CA VAL A 453 15.97 4.13 1.60
C VAL A 453 16.54 4.69 0.31
N THR A 454 17.78 4.30 0.00
CA THR A 454 18.42 4.58 -1.28
C THR A 454 18.51 3.30 -2.09
N VAL A 455 18.37 3.45 -3.40
CA VAL A 455 18.48 2.38 -4.38
C VAL A 455 19.49 2.78 -5.44
N GLU A 456 20.42 1.90 -5.75
CA GLU A 456 21.44 2.10 -6.77
C GLU A 456 21.28 1.08 -7.89
N GLY A 457 21.29 1.57 -9.13
CA GLY A 457 21.26 0.74 -10.33
C GLY A 457 22.24 1.28 -11.36
N ALA A 458 23.16 0.42 -11.81
CA ALA A 458 24.14 0.69 -12.87
C ALA A 458 24.89 2.04 -12.70
N GLY A 459 25.36 2.31 -11.47
CA GLY A 459 26.18 3.48 -11.12
C GLY A 459 25.39 4.69 -10.58
N VAL A 460 24.08 4.74 -10.79
CA VAL A 460 23.23 5.85 -10.33
C VAL A 460 22.54 5.48 -9.02
N THR A 461 22.69 6.32 -8.00
CA THR A 461 22.00 6.19 -6.71
C THR A 461 20.83 7.17 -6.64
N GLY A 462 19.62 6.66 -6.40
CA GLY A 462 18.41 7.43 -6.15
C GLY A 462 17.87 7.20 -4.74
N THR A 463 17.05 8.12 -4.26
CA THR A 463 16.35 8.05 -2.98
C THR A 463 14.86 7.82 -3.22
N LEU A 464 14.24 6.97 -2.41
CA LEU A 464 12.80 6.79 -2.42
C LEU A 464 12.12 8.05 -1.85
N THR A 465 11.34 8.73 -2.68
CA THR A 465 10.57 9.94 -2.33
C THR A 465 9.14 9.61 -1.93
N THR A 466 8.60 8.51 -2.45
CA THR A 466 7.34 7.91 -1.99
C THR A 466 7.53 6.41 -2.03
N ALA A 467 7.36 5.75 -0.90
CA ALA A 467 7.55 4.32 -0.80
C ALA A 467 6.22 3.60 -0.61
N ASN A 468 6.19 2.31 -0.95
CA ASN A 468 5.07 1.40 -0.70
C ASN A 468 3.75 1.85 -1.32
N VAL A 469 3.74 2.33 -2.58
CA VAL A 469 2.49 2.51 -3.31
C VAL A 469 2.02 1.12 -3.76
N ILE A 470 1.18 0.51 -2.93
CA ILE A 470 0.79 -0.90 -3.08
C ILE A 470 -0.21 -1.11 -4.21
N ALA A 471 -0.05 -2.23 -4.90
CA ALA A 471 -0.86 -2.70 -6.01
C ALA A 471 -1.27 -4.16 -5.79
N ARG A 472 -2.32 -4.61 -6.50
CA ARG A 472 -2.82 -6.00 -6.44
C ARG A 472 -1.76 -7.04 -6.81
N ASN A 473 -0.80 -6.67 -7.66
CA ASN A 473 0.23 -7.56 -8.18
C ASN A 473 1.65 -7.05 -7.91
N GLY A 474 1.82 -6.14 -6.94
CA GLY A 474 3.13 -5.58 -6.66
C GLY A 474 3.15 -4.29 -5.84
N ALA A 475 4.29 -3.62 -5.86
CA ALA A 475 4.49 -2.31 -5.26
C ALA A 475 5.17 -1.35 -6.24
N VAL A 476 4.89 -0.06 -6.09
CA VAL A 476 5.62 1.01 -6.76
C VAL A 476 6.32 1.87 -5.71
N HIS A 477 7.61 2.08 -5.88
CA HIS A 477 8.40 3.07 -5.15
C HIS A 477 8.81 4.17 -6.11
N ILE A 478 8.59 5.42 -5.71
CA ILE A 478 8.88 6.59 -6.54
C ILE A 478 10.25 7.10 -6.17
N VAL A 479 11.16 7.15 -7.15
CA VAL A 479 12.57 7.49 -6.95
C VAL A 479 12.92 8.83 -7.58
N ASP A 480 13.87 9.54 -6.98
CA ASP A 480 14.27 10.90 -7.40
C ASP A 480 15.33 10.93 -8.51
N ARG A 481 15.75 9.77 -9.01
CA ARG A 481 16.73 9.59 -10.11
C ARG A 481 16.27 8.50 -11.08
N LEU A 482 16.53 8.71 -12.37
CA LEU A 482 16.46 7.65 -13.39
C LEU A 482 17.73 6.79 -13.27
N LEU A 483 17.58 5.53 -12.87
CA LEU A 483 18.69 4.60 -12.67
C LEU A 483 19.32 4.21 -14.01
N GLY A 484 20.64 4.03 -14.03
CA GLY A 484 21.39 3.54 -15.20
C GLY A 484 21.83 4.56 -16.25
N ILE A 485 21.51 5.86 -16.09
CA ILE A 485 22.12 6.95 -16.87
C ILE A 485 23.06 7.77 -15.97
N PRO A 486 24.38 7.55 -16.02
CA PRO A 486 25.30 8.21 -15.12
C PRO A 486 25.53 9.68 -15.48
N SER A 487 25.61 10.51 -14.44
CA SER A 487 26.06 11.92 -14.53
C SER A 487 27.44 12.14 -13.89
N GLN A 488 27.91 11.17 -13.10
CA GLN A 488 29.16 11.26 -12.35
C GLN A 488 30.34 10.67 -13.14
N THR A 489 31.51 11.27 -12.95
CA THR A 489 32.81 10.68 -13.32
C THR A 489 33.20 9.54 -12.36
N VAL A 490 34.19 8.73 -12.74
CA VAL A 490 34.79 7.74 -11.84
C VAL A 490 35.29 8.41 -10.55
N TYR A 491 35.88 9.60 -10.63
CA TYR A 491 36.30 10.37 -9.44
C TYR A 491 35.13 10.64 -8.49
N GLU A 492 34.05 11.23 -9.01
CA GLU A 492 32.87 11.59 -8.22
C GLU A 492 32.17 10.34 -7.66
N LYS A 493 32.17 9.23 -8.41
CA LYS A 493 31.59 7.97 -7.95
C LYS A 493 32.37 7.40 -6.77
N LEU A 494 33.71 7.38 -6.85
CA LEU A 494 34.54 6.95 -5.72
C LEU A 494 34.37 7.84 -4.50
N ALA A 495 34.21 9.16 -4.70
CA ALA A 495 34.05 10.13 -3.61
C ALA A 495 32.69 10.00 -2.89
N THR A 496 31.63 9.66 -3.61
CA THR A 496 30.25 9.67 -3.08
C THR A 496 29.76 8.31 -2.60
N ASP A 497 30.42 7.22 -3.01
CA ASP A 497 30.04 5.86 -2.63
C ASP A 497 30.62 5.47 -1.26
N PRO A 498 29.79 5.22 -0.22
CA PRO A 498 30.26 5.05 1.14
C PRO A 498 31.16 3.84 1.32
N ILE A 499 30.98 2.77 0.55
CA ILE A 499 31.80 1.56 0.68
C ILE A 499 33.15 1.66 -0.03
N LEU A 500 33.40 2.76 -0.78
CA LEU A 500 34.63 2.98 -1.54
C LEU A 500 35.52 4.09 -0.95
N SER A 501 35.08 4.72 0.15
CA SER A 501 35.77 5.85 0.79
C SER A 501 37.24 5.60 1.12
N ALA A 502 37.61 4.38 1.54
CA ALA A 502 38.99 4.03 1.84
C ALA A 502 39.87 4.06 0.58
N THR A 503 39.39 3.53 -0.53
CA THR A 503 40.08 3.59 -1.82
C THR A 503 40.17 5.03 -2.31
N PHE A 504 39.09 5.80 -2.21
CA PHE A 504 39.08 7.22 -2.58
C PHE A 504 40.13 8.01 -1.79
N ASN A 505 40.13 7.91 -0.46
CA ASN A 505 41.09 8.59 0.41
C ASN A 505 42.54 8.21 0.09
N LEU A 506 42.81 6.92 -0.15
CA LEU A 506 44.15 6.45 -0.52
C LEU A 506 44.59 7.01 -1.88
N SER A 507 43.67 7.13 -2.83
CA SER A 507 43.93 7.61 -4.19
C SER A 507 44.25 9.10 -4.32
N GLN A 508 44.03 9.87 -3.25
CA GLN A 508 44.34 11.31 -3.19
C GLN A 508 45.85 11.58 -3.10
N GLN A 509 46.67 10.59 -2.74
CA GLN A 509 48.12 10.75 -2.62
C GLN A 509 48.74 11.13 -3.96
N GLU A 510 49.61 12.15 -3.94
CA GLU A 510 50.24 12.74 -5.13
C GLU A 510 49.24 13.18 -6.21
N GLY A 511 47.96 13.38 -5.85
CA GLY A 511 46.90 13.75 -6.81
C GLY A 511 46.62 12.66 -7.85
N TRP A 512 46.92 11.39 -7.58
CA TRP A 512 46.78 10.31 -8.57
C TRP A 512 45.38 10.20 -9.19
N ASN A 513 44.35 10.48 -8.39
CA ASN A 513 42.96 10.40 -8.83
C ASN A 513 42.48 11.62 -9.65
N GLU A 514 43.26 12.68 -9.78
CA GLU A 514 42.86 13.88 -10.56
C GLU A 514 42.55 13.54 -12.03
N LYS A 515 43.28 12.58 -12.63
CA LYS A 515 43.00 12.07 -13.99
C LYS A 515 41.60 11.48 -14.13
N LEU A 516 41.02 10.93 -13.05
CA LEU A 516 39.70 10.32 -13.06
C LEU A 516 38.57 11.37 -13.19
N LYS A 517 38.90 12.67 -13.14
CA LYS A 517 37.96 13.77 -13.44
C LYS A 517 37.85 14.06 -14.94
N ASN A 518 38.85 13.66 -15.73
CA ASN A 518 38.89 13.94 -17.16
C ASN A 518 37.79 13.16 -17.88
N ARG A 519 36.91 13.87 -18.58
CA ARG A 519 35.76 13.28 -19.28
C ARG A 519 36.11 12.72 -20.66
N ASP A 520 37.29 13.08 -21.19
CA ASP A 520 37.77 12.60 -22.48
C ASP A 520 38.56 11.28 -22.36
N GLU A 521 38.98 10.93 -21.14
CA GLU A 521 39.64 9.66 -20.85
C GLU A 521 38.62 8.57 -20.50
N GLN A 522 38.99 7.31 -20.73
CA GLN A 522 38.15 6.16 -20.44
C GLN A 522 38.84 5.23 -19.46
N PHE A 523 38.11 4.77 -18.45
CA PHE A 523 38.67 3.90 -17.42
C PHE A 523 37.80 2.67 -17.13
N THR A 524 38.47 1.56 -16.80
CA THR A 524 37.87 0.41 -16.10
C THR A 524 38.59 0.22 -14.77
N LEU A 525 37.90 0.39 -13.64
CA LEU A 525 38.50 0.23 -12.32
C LEU A 525 37.90 -0.98 -11.60
N PHE A 526 38.75 -1.80 -11.00
CA PHE A 526 38.38 -2.81 -10.00
C PHE A 526 38.64 -2.25 -8.61
N VAL A 527 37.62 -1.78 -7.91
CA VAL A 527 37.78 -0.94 -6.71
C VAL A 527 37.55 -1.76 -5.44
N PRO A 528 38.55 -1.93 -4.57
CA PRO A 528 38.35 -2.61 -3.30
C PRO A 528 37.42 -1.85 -2.36
N THR A 529 36.60 -2.57 -1.61
CA THR A 529 35.75 -2.00 -0.55
C THR A 529 36.55 -1.54 0.67
N ASN A 530 35.91 -0.77 1.55
CA ASN A 530 36.44 -0.44 2.87
C ASN A 530 36.80 -1.72 3.66
N ASP A 531 35.98 -2.77 3.57
CA ASP A 531 36.21 -4.05 4.24
C ASP A 531 37.45 -4.78 3.70
N ALA A 532 37.68 -4.73 2.38
CA ALA A 532 38.90 -5.24 1.76
C ALA A 532 40.15 -4.57 2.34
N TRP A 533 40.12 -3.25 2.52
CA TRP A 533 41.21 -2.52 3.16
C TRP A 533 41.33 -2.81 4.66
N ALA A 534 40.22 -3.02 5.36
CA ALA A 534 40.23 -3.46 6.75
C ALA A 534 40.85 -4.86 6.91
N GLU A 535 40.65 -5.76 5.95
CA GLU A 535 41.32 -7.05 5.90
C GLU A 535 42.85 -6.89 5.74
N ILE A 536 43.31 -6.01 4.84
CA ILE A 536 44.75 -5.70 4.72
C ILE A 536 45.30 -5.11 6.03
N ARG A 537 44.56 -4.22 6.70
CA ARG A 537 44.97 -3.69 8.01
C ARG A 537 45.15 -4.79 9.05
N ARG A 538 44.30 -5.81 9.04
CA ARG A 538 44.35 -6.93 9.99
C ARG A 538 45.44 -7.94 9.63
N THR A 539 45.62 -8.25 8.35
CA THR A 539 46.50 -9.34 7.88
C THR A 539 47.93 -8.87 7.57
N MET A 540 48.10 -7.59 7.20
CA MET A 540 49.37 -6.97 6.82
C MET A 540 49.54 -5.57 7.46
N PRO A 541 49.49 -5.45 8.80
CA PRO A 541 49.41 -4.15 9.49
C PRO A 541 50.56 -3.20 9.17
N SER A 542 51.79 -3.71 9.07
CA SER A 542 52.97 -2.90 8.75
C SER A 542 52.94 -2.34 7.32
N ALA A 543 52.49 -3.15 6.35
CA ALA A 543 52.33 -2.71 4.97
C ALA A 543 51.18 -1.69 4.87
N TYR A 544 50.05 -1.98 5.51
CA TYR A 544 48.91 -1.06 5.58
C TYR A 544 49.32 0.30 6.14
N LYS A 545 50.03 0.36 7.27
CA LYS A 545 50.49 1.62 7.87
C LYS A 545 51.35 2.44 6.90
N LYS A 546 52.25 1.78 6.16
CA LYS A 546 53.10 2.44 5.16
C LYS A 546 52.30 3.04 4.01
N LEU A 547 51.23 2.40 3.56
CA LEU A 547 50.40 2.94 2.47
C LEU A 547 49.82 4.32 2.78
N PHE A 548 49.65 4.70 4.05
CA PHE A 548 49.15 6.02 4.44
C PHE A 548 50.25 7.02 4.80
N MET A 549 51.52 6.66 4.62
CA MET A 549 52.67 7.55 4.80
C MET A 549 53.05 8.14 3.44
N GLY A 550 53.10 9.47 3.32
CA GLY A 550 53.39 10.15 2.04
C GLY A 550 54.70 9.71 1.37
N SER A 551 55.70 9.28 2.15
CA SER A 551 56.96 8.72 1.62
C SER A 551 56.81 7.40 0.85
N PHE A 552 55.63 6.79 0.85
CA PHE A 552 55.32 5.54 0.15
C PHE A 552 54.28 5.72 -0.97
N ALA A 553 53.97 6.94 -1.37
CA ALA A 553 52.98 7.22 -2.42
C ALA A 553 53.28 6.48 -3.74
N TYR A 554 54.56 6.25 -4.07
CA TYR A 554 54.96 5.39 -5.20
C TYR A 554 54.36 3.97 -5.14
N HIS A 555 54.30 3.36 -3.95
CA HIS A 555 53.71 2.03 -3.76
C HIS A 555 52.20 2.06 -3.91
N VAL A 556 51.56 3.10 -3.37
CA VAL A 556 50.12 3.34 -3.53
C VAL A 556 49.75 3.46 -5.00
N ARG A 557 50.46 4.29 -5.77
CA ARG A 557 50.28 4.43 -7.21
C ARG A 557 50.37 3.09 -7.94
N ASN A 558 51.40 2.30 -7.67
CA ASN A 558 51.58 0.98 -8.29
C ASN A 558 50.42 0.02 -7.99
N ILE A 559 49.92 0.04 -6.75
CA ILE A 559 48.77 -0.78 -6.35
C ILE A 559 47.52 -0.30 -7.06
N LEU A 560 47.25 1.00 -7.11
CA LEU A 560 46.05 1.55 -7.79
C LEU A 560 46.08 1.31 -9.31
N GLU A 561 47.24 1.46 -9.96
CA GLU A 561 47.39 1.17 -11.40
C GLU A 561 47.20 -0.31 -11.75
N ARG A 562 47.41 -1.23 -10.80
CA ARG A 562 47.10 -2.65 -10.97
C ARG A 562 45.60 -2.92 -10.98
N HIS A 563 44.82 -2.04 -10.36
CA HIS A 563 43.37 -2.11 -10.30
C HIS A 563 42.69 -1.34 -11.44
N MET A 564 43.45 -0.79 -12.38
CA MET A 564 42.94 0.09 -13.43
C MET A 564 43.32 -0.42 -14.82
N ILE A 565 42.41 -0.27 -15.77
CA ILE A 565 42.69 -0.28 -17.20
C ILE A 565 42.42 1.14 -17.70
N ALA A 566 43.39 1.73 -18.38
CA ALA A 566 43.27 3.07 -18.98
C ALA A 566 42.90 2.96 -20.46
N ASN A 567 42.23 3.98 -20.97
CA ASN A 567 41.82 4.14 -22.37
C ASN A 567 40.89 3.03 -22.88
N SER A 568 40.17 2.37 -21.98
CA SER A 568 39.19 1.33 -22.34
C SER A 568 38.15 1.16 -21.25
N VAL A 569 36.90 0.96 -21.67
CA VAL A 569 35.78 0.62 -20.81
C VAL A 569 35.41 -0.83 -21.07
N PHE A 570 35.39 -1.64 -20.01
CA PHE A 570 34.95 -3.03 -20.08
C PHE A 570 33.82 -3.25 -19.07
N THR A 571 32.60 -3.35 -19.57
CA THR A 571 31.46 -3.87 -18.83
C THR A 571 31.66 -5.34 -18.49
N LEU A 572 30.86 -5.86 -17.56
CA LEU A 572 30.91 -7.26 -17.18
C LEU A 572 30.68 -8.20 -18.36
N GLU A 573 29.76 -7.84 -19.26
CA GLU A 573 29.48 -8.58 -20.48
C GLU A 573 30.69 -8.63 -21.42
N GLU A 574 31.38 -7.50 -21.61
CA GLU A 574 32.62 -7.45 -22.39
C GLU A 574 33.75 -8.21 -21.71
N LEU A 575 33.86 -8.14 -20.38
CA LEU A 575 34.84 -8.95 -19.65
C LEU A 575 34.59 -10.45 -19.84
N LEU A 576 33.32 -10.88 -19.90
CA LEU A 576 32.95 -12.28 -20.15
C LEU A 576 33.23 -12.70 -21.58
N SER A 577 33.03 -11.84 -22.58
CA SER A 577 33.32 -12.18 -23.97
C SER A 577 34.83 -12.38 -24.23
N LEU A 578 35.69 -11.84 -23.37
CA LEU A 578 37.15 -12.05 -23.37
C LEU A 578 37.60 -13.35 -22.69
N THR A 579 36.68 -14.17 -22.17
CA THR A 579 37.01 -15.40 -21.43
C THR A 579 36.87 -16.65 -22.28
N THR A 580 37.65 -17.68 -21.95
CA THR A 580 37.56 -19.03 -22.53
C THR A 580 37.45 -20.08 -21.42
N ASN A 581 37.02 -21.30 -21.78
CA ASN A 581 36.98 -22.41 -20.82
C ASN A 581 38.39 -22.71 -20.28
N ALA A 582 38.50 -22.77 -18.96
CA ALA A 582 39.73 -23.09 -18.25
C ALA A 582 39.45 -23.98 -17.04
N THR A 583 40.46 -24.75 -16.62
CA THR A 583 40.40 -25.53 -15.37
C THR A 583 41.38 -24.92 -14.37
N VAL A 584 40.86 -24.36 -13.28
CA VAL A 584 41.67 -23.78 -12.20
C VAL A 584 41.35 -24.50 -10.90
N SER A 585 42.38 -25.05 -10.24
CA SER A 585 42.25 -25.82 -9.00
C SER A 585 41.20 -26.94 -9.07
N GLY A 586 41.15 -27.66 -10.21
CA GLY A 586 40.22 -28.77 -10.44
C GLY A 586 38.77 -28.38 -10.73
N LYS A 587 38.47 -27.08 -10.90
CA LYS A 587 37.13 -26.58 -11.24
C LYS A 587 37.12 -25.96 -12.63
N ASN A 588 36.12 -26.30 -13.43
CA ASN A 588 35.87 -25.65 -14.72
C ASN A 588 35.30 -24.24 -14.48
N ILE A 589 35.97 -23.26 -15.07
CA ILE A 589 35.61 -21.84 -15.02
C ILE A 589 35.78 -21.23 -16.41
N LEU A 590 35.21 -20.05 -16.61
CA LEU A 590 35.63 -19.17 -17.69
C LEU A 590 36.77 -18.29 -17.20
N GLN A 591 37.82 -18.11 -18.00
CA GLN A 591 38.97 -17.26 -17.65
C GLN A 591 39.48 -16.47 -18.85
N GLY A 592 39.83 -15.21 -18.63
CA GLY A 592 40.40 -14.30 -19.62
C GLY A 592 41.52 -13.46 -19.01
N ARG A 593 42.48 -13.02 -19.82
CA ARG A 593 43.61 -12.21 -19.36
C ARG A 593 43.33 -10.72 -19.62
N LEU A 594 43.46 -9.90 -18.58
CA LEU A 594 43.35 -8.45 -18.66
C LEU A 594 44.73 -7.80 -18.58
N ASN A 595 45.00 -6.88 -19.50
CA ASN A 595 46.16 -6.00 -19.45
C ASN A 595 45.81 -4.75 -18.65
N MET A 596 46.27 -4.71 -17.40
CA MET A 596 46.08 -3.57 -16.52
C MET A 596 47.08 -2.47 -16.84
N THR A 597 46.87 -1.25 -16.33
CA THR A 597 47.88 -0.18 -16.40
C THR A 597 49.19 -0.62 -15.76
N ARG A 598 49.12 -1.47 -14.72
CA ARG A 598 50.29 -2.16 -14.17
C ARG A 598 50.08 -3.67 -14.04
N GLY A 599 50.78 -4.43 -14.88
CA GLY A 599 50.81 -5.89 -14.81
C GLY A 599 49.61 -6.56 -15.47
N LYS A 600 49.37 -7.81 -15.12
CA LYS A 600 48.33 -8.66 -15.71
C LYS A 600 47.47 -9.27 -14.62
N VAL A 601 46.16 -9.25 -14.83
CA VAL A 601 45.14 -9.81 -13.93
C VAL A 601 44.31 -10.78 -14.75
N TYR A 602 43.88 -11.89 -14.16
CA TYR A 602 42.93 -12.80 -14.80
C TYR A 602 41.52 -12.47 -14.35
N PHE A 603 40.61 -12.24 -15.29
CA PHE A 603 39.19 -12.24 -15.01
C PHE A 603 38.66 -13.66 -15.10
N GLN A 604 37.85 -14.06 -14.13
CA GLN A 604 37.33 -15.41 -14.00
C GLN A 604 35.84 -15.36 -13.73
N ALA A 605 35.07 -16.24 -14.36
CA ALA A 605 33.64 -16.36 -14.11
C ALA A 605 33.25 -17.82 -13.87
N ARG A 606 32.38 -18.01 -12.88
CA ARG A 606 31.69 -19.26 -12.63
C ARG A 606 30.21 -19.04 -12.88
N VAL A 607 29.70 -19.57 -13.98
CA VAL A 607 28.28 -19.46 -14.31
C VAL A 607 27.50 -20.37 -13.36
N THR A 608 26.64 -19.79 -12.51
CA THR A 608 25.65 -20.54 -11.73
C THR A 608 24.24 -20.27 -12.26
N GLN A 609 23.24 -21.03 -11.82
CA GLN A 609 21.87 -20.97 -12.33
C GLN A 609 21.14 -19.64 -12.02
N SER A 610 21.67 -18.80 -11.13
CA SER A 610 20.95 -17.62 -10.60
C SER A 610 21.68 -16.29 -10.84
N PHE A 611 23.01 -16.30 -10.87
CA PHE A 611 23.89 -15.19 -11.24
C PHE A 611 25.30 -15.74 -11.47
N GLY A 612 26.12 -15.13 -12.34
CA GLY A 612 27.53 -15.53 -12.41
C GLY A 612 28.25 -15.12 -11.12
N GLU A 613 29.15 -15.97 -10.60
CA GLU A 613 30.15 -15.49 -9.66
C GLU A 613 31.38 -15.03 -10.44
N TYR A 614 31.73 -13.76 -10.28
CA TYR A 614 32.83 -13.14 -11.03
C TYR A 614 33.98 -12.82 -10.09
N TYR A 615 35.19 -13.08 -10.56
CA TYR A 615 36.41 -12.89 -9.77
C TYR A 615 37.49 -12.25 -10.64
N THR A 616 38.31 -11.43 -10.00
CA THR A 616 39.64 -11.08 -10.50
C THR A 616 40.67 -11.90 -9.73
N ASP A 617 41.71 -12.36 -10.41
CA ASP A 617 42.81 -13.11 -9.82
C ASP A 617 44.14 -12.47 -10.22
N TRP A 618 44.87 -12.03 -9.21
CA TRP A 618 46.20 -11.50 -9.36
C TRP A 618 47.18 -12.26 -8.47
N ASN A 619 48.07 -13.05 -9.07
CA ASN A 619 49.06 -13.86 -8.36
C ASN A 619 48.44 -14.72 -7.24
N GLY A 620 47.25 -15.29 -7.46
CA GLY A 620 46.54 -16.09 -6.46
C GLY A 620 45.75 -15.28 -5.43
N VAL A 621 45.82 -13.94 -5.47
CA VAL A 621 44.88 -13.07 -4.75
C VAL A 621 43.59 -13.00 -5.55
N ARG A 622 42.62 -13.83 -5.14
CA ARG A 622 41.31 -13.92 -5.78
C ARG A 622 40.30 -13.01 -5.10
N ALA A 623 39.86 -11.95 -5.80
CA ALA A 623 38.88 -10.97 -5.35
C ALA A 623 37.55 -11.15 -6.09
N LYS A 624 36.45 -11.29 -5.36
CA LYS A 624 35.09 -11.39 -5.92
C LYS A 624 34.61 -10.01 -6.35
N VAL A 625 33.99 -9.92 -7.52
CA VAL A 625 33.26 -8.72 -7.96
C VAL A 625 31.87 -8.75 -7.32
N ILE A 626 31.61 -7.82 -6.42
CA ILE A 626 30.36 -7.75 -5.64
C ILE A 626 29.36 -6.75 -6.22
N ARG A 627 29.84 -5.69 -6.89
CA ARG A 627 29.00 -4.76 -7.65
C ARG A 627 29.65 -4.46 -9.00
N PRO A 628 29.26 -5.17 -10.08
CA PRO A 628 29.76 -4.89 -11.41
C PRO A 628 29.04 -3.69 -12.04
N ASP A 629 29.63 -3.13 -13.10
CA ASP A 629 28.98 -2.18 -14.00
C ASP A 629 28.44 -0.89 -13.35
N LEU A 630 29.18 -0.32 -12.39
CA LEU A 630 28.92 1.04 -11.93
C LEU A 630 29.37 2.01 -13.02
N LYS A 631 28.46 2.31 -13.95
CA LYS A 631 28.72 3.20 -15.08
C LYS A 631 28.98 4.61 -14.60
N CYS A 632 29.96 5.26 -15.21
CA CYS A 632 30.33 6.65 -15.04
C CYS A 632 30.40 7.32 -16.42
N VAL A 633 30.43 8.65 -16.48
CA VAL A 633 30.51 9.37 -17.78
C VAL A 633 31.84 9.12 -18.52
N ASN A 634 32.89 8.73 -17.80
CA ASN A 634 34.24 8.53 -18.31
C ASN A 634 34.79 7.13 -18.00
N GLY A 635 33.92 6.15 -17.73
CA GLY A 635 34.37 4.79 -17.44
C GLY A 635 33.37 3.92 -16.71
N VAL A 636 33.88 2.82 -16.18
CA VAL A 636 33.12 1.85 -15.39
C VAL A 636 33.91 1.42 -14.15
N VAL A 637 33.19 1.25 -13.05
CA VAL A 637 33.72 0.73 -11.79
C VAL A 637 33.13 -0.66 -11.52
N HIS A 638 33.98 -1.60 -11.16
CA HIS A 638 33.64 -2.93 -10.66
C HIS A 638 34.13 -3.04 -9.22
N VAL A 639 33.22 -3.13 -8.27
CA VAL A 639 33.58 -3.19 -6.85
C VAL A 639 33.99 -4.61 -6.48
N ILE A 640 35.14 -4.73 -5.80
CA ILE A 640 35.72 -6.02 -5.40
C ILE A 640 35.92 -6.13 -3.88
N ASP A 641 35.85 -7.36 -3.36
CA ASP A 641 35.93 -7.65 -1.93
C ASP A 641 37.36 -7.80 -1.37
N LYS A 642 38.39 -7.74 -2.22
CA LYS A 642 39.80 -7.82 -1.80
C LYS A 642 40.68 -6.83 -2.55
N VAL A 643 41.78 -6.44 -1.89
CA VAL A 643 42.84 -5.65 -2.51
C VAL A 643 43.80 -6.59 -3.23
N MET A 644 44.05 -6.38 -4.53
CA MET A 644 45.05 -7.13 -5.31
C MET A 644 46.48 -6.71 -4.92
N MET A 645 46.92 -7.12 -3.73
CA MET A 645 48.19 -6.74 -3.11
C MET A 645 48.80 -7.90 -2.33
N MET A 646 50.13 -7.94 -2.27
CA MET A 646 50.93 -8.81 -1.39
C MET A 646 51.85 -7.98 -0.49
N ASN A 647 52.30 -8.56 0.63
CA ASN A 647 53.18 -7.87 1.57
C ASN A 647 54.48 -7.32 0.93
N ARG A 648 55.02 -8.03 -0.08
CA ARG A 648 56.20 -7.62 -0.86
C ARG A 648 56.01 -6.36 -1.71
N ASP A 649 54.77 -5.92 -1.95
CA ASP A 649 54.52 -4.69 -2.73
C ASP A 649 54.97 -3.42 -1.98
N VAL A 650 55.17 -3.49 -0.64
CA VAL A 650 55.45 -2.33 0.24
C VAL A 650 56.71 -2.54 1.10
N THR A 651 57.59 -3.47 0.69
CA THR A 651 58.90 -3.67 1.32
C THR A 651 59.93 -2.70 0.75
N VAL A 652 60.66 -2.03 1.65
CA VAL A 652 61.86 -1.25 1.31
C VAL A 652 63.03 -2.22 1.45
N SER A 653 63.82 -2.43 0.40
CA SER A 653 65.15 -3.02 0.58
C SER A 653 65.97 -2.04 1.41
N GLY A 654 66.32 -2.42 2.64
CA GLY A 654 67.21 -1.67 3.49
C GLY A 654 68.63 -1.70 2.94
N SER A 655 68.91 -0.86 1.95
CA SER A 655 70.26 -0.46 1.59
C SER A 655 70.32 1.04 1.70
N ALA A 656 70.76 1.52 2.86
CA ALA A 656 71.30 2.87 2.97
C ALA A 656 72.55 2.92 2.06
N VAL A 657 72.43 3.57 0.91
CA VAL A 657 73.60 4.13 0.26
C VAL A 657 73.84 5.47 0.95
N PRO A 658 74.98 5.68 1.63
CA PRO A 658 75.26 6.96 2.25
C PRO A 658 75.38 8.01 1.14
N ALA A 659 74.67 9.12 1.33
CA ALA A 659 74.94 10.32 0.56
C ALA A 659 76.36 10.81 0.91
N ALA A 660 77.31 10.56 0.02
CA ALA A 660 78.61 11.20 0.04
C ALA A 660 78.82 11.94 -1.29
N SER A 661 78.69 13.27 -1.18
CA SER A 661 79.43 14.33 -1.88
C SER A 661 79.74 14.18 -3.37
N GLY A 662 79.24 15.13 -4.16
CA GLY A 662 79.45 15.21 -5.59
C GLY A 662 80.90 15.43 -6.05
N LEU A 663 81.16 15.00 -7.28
CA LEU A 663 81.90 15.68 -8.35
C LEU A 663 81.97 14.75 -9.58
N ALA A 664 81.79 15.34 -10.76
CA ALA A 664 82.08 14.82 -12.11
C ALA A 664 81.16 13.66 -12.62
N SER A 665 80.72 13.60 -13.87
CA SER A 665 80.97 14.35 -15.11
C SER A 665 79.81 14.08 -16.08
N LEU A 666 79.50 15.06 -16.94
CA LEU A 666 78.84 14.83 -18.23
C LEU A 666 79.44 13.61 -18.94
N VAL A 667 78.60 12.79 -19.60
CA VAL A 667 78.69 12.51 -21.05
C VAL A 667 77.29 12.12 -21.55
N ALA A 668 76.77 12.92 -22.48
CA ALA A 668 75.68 12.52 -23.36
C ALA A 668 76.24 11.63 -24.48
N THR A 669 75.60 10.50 -24.76
CA THR A 669 75.77 9.82 -26.06
C THR A 669 74.44 9.31 -26.55
N PHE A 670 73.95 9.98 -27.61
CA PHE A 670 72.89 9.53 -28.51
C PHE A 670 73.23 8.17 -29.13
N PHE A 671 72.23 7.30 -29.29
CA PHE A 671 72.20 6.37 -30.42
C PHE A 671 70.79 6.27 -30.97
N THR A 672 70.58 6.92 -32.11
CA THR A 672 69.49 6.69 -33.05
C THR A 672 69.78 5.45 -33.87
N VAL A 673 68.79 4.56 -34.02
CA VAL A 673 68.73 3.61 -35.14
C VAL A 673 67.40 3.83 -35.85
N ALA A 674 67.46 4.46 -37.02
CA ALA A 674 66.40 4.42 -38.01
C ALA A 674 67.04 4.17 -39.38
N PHE A 675 66.70 3.02 -39.96
CA PHE A 675 67.01 2.65 -41.34
C PHE A 675 65.94 3.26 -42.25
N ALA A 676 66.33 3.99 -43.30
CA ALA A 676 65.50 4.17 -44.49
C ALA A 676 66.37 4.36 -45.73
N ARG A 677 66.24 3.41 -46.66
CA ARG A 677 66.67 3.48 -48.06
C ARG A 677 65.72 4.41 -48.83
N ALA A 678 66.24 5.39 -49.58
CA ALA A 678 65.70 5.81 -50.88
C ALA A 678 66.67 6.74 -51.64
N LEU A 679 67.28 6.16 -52.68
CA LEU A 679 67.75 6.69 -53.98
C LEU A 679 67.53 8.18 -54.31
N HIS A 680 68.59 8.89 -54.71
CA HIS A 680 68.80 9.40 -56.08
C HIS A 680 70.12 10.21 -56.22
N HIS A 681 70.84 9.91 -57.30
CA HIS A 681 72.02 10.56 -57.89
C HIS A 681 73.41 10.36 -57.26
#